data_AF-A0A969XHX7-F1
#
_entry.id   AF-A0A969XHX7-F1
#
_cell.length_a   1.000
_cell.length_b   1.000
_cell.length_c   1.000
_cell.angle_alpha   90.00
_cell.angle_beta   90.00
_cell.angle_gamma   90.00
#
_symmetry.space_group_name_H-M   'P 1'
#
loop_
_entity.id
_entity.type
_entity.pdbx_description
1 polymer ?
#
loop_
_entity_poly.entity_id
_entity_poly.type
_entity_poly.pdbx_seq_one_letter_code
_entity_poly.pdbx_strand_id
1 'polypeptide(L)'
;MQQGTLSEGASGGFPRAGVGSHRVAPRATQCLLAIALVLGHLLSPGGTLAQGEQGFVRVERTLDSGDMGLERPVGLAYAQGPDRLYVVEAPGETPVDVVAVTAQEERIESVRVAVSQMDPLNVAYDPVGERLLLLDSASDEIVAVAVAEDGTLQPDPASAARYPIGALDLREPRGMAVDPRDGALYILDAALSDVVRLAPGAGGDLDAASAVDAGRVSRVDLSSAGLYDLRGLAMHPTTGHLFTLAAGGQRLFEFLPTGDEVAILPLPVGEFLAPQGLVFGRSGDLTDAPETMNLYVADAGLPDARGARGRIVEVLLAIIHVPEEAPTIQDGIDRARDGDLVLVGPGTYQENLTLQDTTITLASRFFTTRDAALIEQTVIDGAKDTVITVEPSVGPDTAIVGLTIQNGKDGISADATLHILHNRIVGNKDGIDYESGGGTCRWNVFEGNRDDAIDLDGPTAALIEDNVIRNSRDDGIEIRLHRYSGPTLEITIRRNTITGSGEDGIQIIDYRDLSDRVIRIERNVIADSVDAGIGMMDDGVTTEDFRGAPIPERIYLLNNTLLNNGHGVTGGSNLIAVNNILVGSELALKNVRGDSIVAHNLFWGNGTNYQNANVAATSAIVADPLLDDDGRLRPGSPAIDRGVASFTWKGEAVLDYSPADYWGKAPDLGALEAHPLLSLLHVD
;
A
#
# COMPACT_ATOMS: atom_id res chain seq x y z
N MET A 1 22.11 58.19 7.43
CA MET A 1 23.42 58.73 6.97
C MET A 1 23.85 57.84 5.82
N GLN A 2 23.64 58.27 4.56
CA GLN A 2 24.62 59.01 3.73
C GLN A 2 25.96 58.26 3.65
N GLN A 3 26.62 58.01 2.52
CA GLN A 3 26.56 58.46 1.10
C GLN A 3 27.50 57.49 0.33
N GLY A 4 27.29 57.16 -0.95
CA GLY A 4 27.78 57.93 -2.12
C GLY A 4 29.24 57.54 -2.47
N THR A 5 29.73 57.39 -3.71
CA THR A 5 29.38 57.90 -5.05
C THR A 5 30.40 57.30 -6.06
N LEU A 6 30.00 56.81 -7.25
CA LEU A 6 30.01 57.41 -8.62
C LEU A 6 31.35 57.42 -9.41
N SER A 7 31.30 56.98 -10.66
CA SER A 7 31.62 57.75 -11.91
C SER A 7 31.36 56.85 -13.14
N GLU A 8 30.36 57.11 -14.00
CA GLU A 8 30.41 57.88 -15.28
C GLU A 8 31.34 57.28 -16.37
N GLY A 9 30.95 57.17 -17.66
CA GLY A 9 29.74 57.63 -18.34
C GLY A 9 29.71 57.29 -19.85
N ALA A 10 28.61 57.74 -20.50
CA ALA A 10 28.40 58.21 -21.89
C ALA A 10 29.01 57.42 -23.09
N SER A 11 28.44 57.29 -24.31
CA SER A 11 27.27 57.86 -24.99
C SER A 11 27.19 57.31 -26.44
N GLY A 12 26.00 57.26 -27.03
CA GLY A 12 25.81 57.71 -28.42
C GLY A 12 25.30 56.71 -29.47
N GLY A 13 24.15 57.04 -30.07
CA GLY A 13 23.96 56.93 -31.54
C GLY A 13 22.93 55.93 -32.08
N PHE A 14 21.71 56.39 -32.35
CA PHE A 14 20.83 55.88 -33.42
C PHE A 14 21.06 56.72 -34.69
N PRO A 15 20.93 56.17 -35.93
CA PRO A 15 19.62 56.19 -36.59
C PRO A 15 19.29 55.06 -37.62
N ARG A 16 17.97 54.76 -37.69
CA ARG A 16 17.06 54.38 -38.81
C ARG A 16 17.53 53.67 -40.12
N ALA A 17 16.76 52.58 -40.37
CA ALA A 17 15.98 52.20 -41.56
C ALA A 17 16.65 51.52 -42.78
N GLY A 18 16.11 50.34 -43.15
CA GLY A 18 16.31 49.68 -44.44
C GLY A 18 15.44 48.41 -44.57
N VAL A 19 14.54 48.41 -45.57
CA VAL A 19 13.59 47.34 -45.93
C VAL A 19 14.29 46.23 -46.71
N GLY A 20 13.91 44.97 -46.52
CA GLY A 20 14.35 43.87 -47.39
C GLY A 20 13.73 42.52 -47.03
N SER A 21 12.64 42.18 -47.72
CA SER A 21 12.03 40.85 -47.77
C SER A 21 12.99 39.78 -48.28
N HIS A 22 12.99 38.57 -47.71
CA HIS A 22 12.80 37.30 -48.42
C HIS A 22 12.80 36.10 -47.45
N ARG A 23 11.80 35.23 -47.65
CA ARG A 23 11.59 33.94 -46.99
C ARG A 23 12.71 32.95 -47.35
N VAL A 24 13.24 32.20 -46.38
CA VAL A 24 13.39 30.73 -46.37
C VAL A 24 13.51 30.28 -44.89
N ALA A 25 12.74 29.27 -44.49
CA ALA A 25 12.68 28.70 -43.14
C ALA A 25 13.69 27.53 -42.94
N PRO A 26 13.64 26.74 -41.86
CA PRO A 26 14.37 26.95 -40.61
C PRO A 26 15.34 25.78 -40.31
N ARG A 27 16.30 25.98 -39.40
CA ARG A 27 16.90 24.92 -38.54
C ARG A 27 17.96 25.55 -37.63
N ALA A 28 17.57 25.85 -36.41
CA ALA A 28 18.50 26.00 -35.30
C ALA A 28 17.82 25.47 -34.04
N THR A 29 18.29 24.29 -33.66
CA THR A 29 18.07 23.55 -32.43
C THR A 29 18.28 24.47 -31.23
N GLN A 30 17.24 24.69 -30.42
CA GLN A 30 17.34 25.10 -29.03
C GLN A 30 16.03 24.67 -28.35
N CYS A 31 15.97 23.40 -27.94
CA CYS A 31 14.95 22.96 -26.99
C CYS A 31 15.33 23.49 -25.61
N LEU A 32 14.48 24.38 -25.11
CA LEU A 32 14.40 24.73 -23.70
C LEU A 32 14.07 23.47 -22.90
N LEU A 33 14.84 23.29 -21.84
CA LEU A 33 14.59 22.38 -20.73
C LEU A 33 13.30 22.83 -20.04
N ALA A 34 12.21 22.10 -20.27
CA ALA A 34 10.99 22.16 -19.48
C ALA A 34 10.67 20.70 -19.09
N ILE A 35 10.93 20.38 -17.83
CA ILE A 35 10.59 19.10 -17.23
C ILE A 35 9.06 19.12 -17.05
N ALA A 36 8.37 18.36 -17.89
CA ALA A 36 6.98 17.98 -17.70
C ALA A 36 6.96 16.45 -17.49
N LEU A 37 6.82 16.05 -16.23
CA LEU A 37 6.60 14.68 -15.78
C LEU A 37 5.09 14.43 -15.88
N VAL A 38 4.62 13.95 -17.03
CA VAL A 38 3.29 13.34 -17.20
C VAL A 38 3.39 12.26 -18.28
N LEU A 39 2.80 11.10 -17.98
CA LEU A 39 2.55 9.91 -18.81
C LEU A 39 3.68 8.86 -18.91
N GLY A 40 3.58 7.90 -17.99
CA GLY A 40 4.11 6.53 -18.11
C GLY A 40 3.09 5.51 -17.60
N HIS A 41 1.84 5.56 -18.05
CA HIS A 41 0.92 4.42 -17.95
C HIS A 41 0.74 3.85 -19.35
N LEU A 42 1.38 2.70 -19.61
CA LEU A 42 0.86 1.58 -20.38
C LEU A 42 1.95 0.51 -20.57
N LEU A 43 1.62 -0.68 -20.08
CA LEU A 43 2.16 -2.01 -20.43
C LEU A 43 3.47 -2.46 -19.77
N SER A 44 3.34 -2.94 -18.53
CA SER A 44 4.15 -4.04 -17.99
C SER A 44 3.22 -5.24 -17.74
N PRO A 45 3.53 -6.46 -18.21
CA PRO A 45 2.88 -7.66 -17.71
C PRO A 45 3.64 -8.10 -16.45
N GLY A 46 3.18 -7.64 -15.30
CA GLY A 46 3.66 -8.06 -13.98
C GLY A 46 2.53 -7.81 -13.00
N GLY A 47 1.72 -8.84 -12.75
CA GLY A 47 0.63 -8.80 -11.78
C GLY A 47 1.14 -8.69 -10.34
N THR A 48 0.18 -8.54 -9.42
CA THR A 48 0.25 -8.74 -7.94
C THR A 48 0.48 -7.54 -7.01
N LEU A 49 0.21 -6.29 -7.42
CA LEU A 49 -0.17 -5.25 -6.44
C LEU A 49 -1.41 -4.43 -6.86
N ALA A 50 -1.64 -4.24 -8.17
CA ALA A 50 -2.85 -3.58 -8.66
C ALA A 50 -4.15 -4.40 -8.45
N GLN A 51 -4.05 -5.69 -8.12
CA GLN A 51 -5.19 -6.54 -7.75
C GLN A 51 -5.49 -6.53 -6.24
N GLY A 52 -4.55 -6.13 -5.38
CA GLY A 52 -4.72 -6.19 -3.92
C GLY A 52 -5.55 -5.05 -3.33
N GLU A 53 -5.60 -3.89 -3.97
CA GLU A 53 -6.45 -2.76 -3.52
C GLU A 53 -7.85 -2.77 -4.17
N GLN A 54 -8.09 -3.61 -5.18
CA GLN A 54 -9.38 -3.70 -5.86
C GLN A 54 -10.25 -4.79 -5.22
N GLY A 55 -10.91 -4.47 -4.10
CA GLY A 55 -11.83 -5.43 -3.49
C GLY A 55 -12.55 -5.03 -2.21
N PHE A 56 -12.14 -3.95 -1.54
CA PHE A 56 -12.71 -3.58 -0.23
C PHE A 56 -13.93 -2.66 -0.32
N VAL A 57 -14.17 -2.08 -1.49
CA VAL A 57 -15.37 -1.30 -1.80
C VAL A 57 -16.17 -2.13 -2.81
N ARG A 58 -17.27 -2.73 -2.39
CA ARG A 58 -18.05 -3.66 -3.23
C ARG A 58 -19.42 -3.05 -3.53
N VAL A 59 -19.81 -3.01 -4.81
CA VAL A 59 -21.15 -2.58 -5.18
C VAL A 59 -22.12 -3.72 -4.87
N GLU A 60 -23.00 -3.50 -3.90
CA GLU A 60 -24.06 -4.45 -3.54
C GLU A 60 -25.29 -4.23 -4.42
N ARG A 61 -25.64 -2.95 -4.65
CA ARG A 61 -26.82 -2.59 -5.40
C ARG A 61 -26.67 -1.25 -6.09
N THR A 62 -27.31 -1.11 -7.25
CA THR A 62 -27.57 0.18 -7.90
C THR A 62 -29.07 0.43 -7.95
N LEU A 63 -29.51 1.53 -7.37
CA LEU A 63 -30.88 2.03 -7.43
C LEU A 63 -31.01 2.96 -8.62
N ASP A 64 -31.89 2.62 -9.58
CA ASP A 64 -32.19 3.51 -10.70
C ASP A 64 -32.98 4.71 -10.18
N SER A 65 -32.33 5.88 -10.15
CA SER A 65 -32.98 7.07 -9.61
C SER A 65 -34.16 7.51 -10.50
N GLY A 66 -34.14 7.18 -11.78
CA GLY A 66 -35.20 7.51 -12.73
C GLY A 66 -36.55 6.89 -12.38
N ASP A 67 -36.56 5.68 -11.81
CA ASP A 67 -37.79 5.00 -11.36
C ASP A 67 -38.42 5.70 -10.14
N MET A 68 -37.60 6.42 -9.37
CA MET A 68 -38.04 7.27 -8.26
C MET A 68 -38.36 8.71 -8.70
N GLY A 69 -38.29 9.01 -10.00
CA GLY A 69 -38.48 10.35 -10.56
C GLY A 69 -37.35 11.32 -10.20
N LEU A 70 -36.13 10.81 -10.08
CA LEU A 70 -34.89 11.54 -9.83
C LEU A 70 -33.95 11.34 -11.03
N GLU A 71 -33.54 12.42 -11.68
CA GLU A 71 -32.66 12.36 -12.86
C GLU A 71 -31.18 12.61 -12.48
N ARG A 72 -30.90 13.40 -11.44
CA ARG A 72 -29.54 13.82 -11.04
C ARG A 72 -29.39 13.92 -9.51
N PRO A 73 -29.38 12.79 -8.77
CA PRO A 73 -29.18 12.78 -7.33
C PRO A 73 -27.79 13.31 -6.98
N VAL A 74 -27.70 14.15 -5.95
CA VAL A 74 -26.44 14.74 -5.47
C VAL A 74 -26.34 14.70 -3.96
N GLY A 75 -27.30 15.31 -3.26
CA GLY A 75 -27.37 15.33 -1.81
C GLY A 75 -28.08 14.09 -1.28
N LEU A 76 -27.49 13.45 -0.26
CA LEU A 76 -28.09 12.32 0.43
C LEU A 76 -28.08 12.57 1.94
N ALA A 77 -29.19 12.23 2.59
CA ALA A 77 -29.26 12.11 4.04
C ALA A 77 -30.12 10.89 4.40
N TYR A 78 -29.80 10.20 5.49
CA TYR A 78 -30.49 8.96 5.86
C TYR A 78 -31.01 9.04 7.29
N ALA A 79 -32.30 8.75 7.47
CA ALA A 79 -32.94 8.67 8.77
C ALA A 79 -33.15 7.20 9.17
N GLN A 80 -32.33 6.74 10.12
CA GLN A 80 -32.29 5.34 10.56
C GLN A 80 -33.59 4.85 11.23
N GLY A 81 -34.25 5.72 12.01
CA GLY A 81 -35.51 5.41 12.67
C GLY A 81 -36.61 5.00 11.69
N PRO A 82 -37.04 5.91 10.79
CA PRO A 82 -38.06 5.63 9.79
C PRO A 82 -37.56 4.83 8.57
N ASP A 83 -36.24 4.58 8.47
CA ASP A 83 -35.58 3.93 7.34
C ASP A 83 -35.89 4.62 6.01
N ARG A 84 -35.39 5.87 5.89
CA ARG A 84 -35.65 6.76 4.75
C ARG A 84 -34.36 7.39 4.26
N LEU A 85 -34.22 7.42 2.94
CA LEU A 85 -33.21 8.22 2.26
C LEU A 85 -33.87 9.50 1.72
N TYR A 86 -33.34 10.65 2.11
CA TYR A 86 -33.72 11.94 1.55
C TYR A 86 -32.72 12.34 0.48
N VAL A 87 -33.22 12.69 -0.68
CA VAL A 87 -32.44 12.99 -1.87
C VAL A 87 -32.71 14.41 -2.33
N VAL A 88 -31.63 15.12 -2.65
CA VAL A 88 -31.65 16.46 -3.26
C VAL A 88 -30.93 16.41 -4.60
N GLU A 89 -31.57 16.92 -5.65
CA GLU A 89 -31.05 16.85 -7.03
C GLU A 89 -30.22 18.07 -7.44
N ALA A 90 -29.43 17.92 -8.52
CA ALA A 90 -28.77 19.03 -9.19
C ALA A 90 -29.42 19.41 -10.54
N PRO A 91 -29.49 20.72 -10.87
CA PRO A 91 -29.07 21.85 -10.05
C PRO A 91 -29.99 22.04 -8.84
N GLY A 92 -29.45 22.56 -7.74
CA GLY A 92 -30.26 22.92 -6.57
C GLY A 92 -31.24 24.03 -6.93
N GLU A 93 -32.50 23.68 -7.22
CA GLU A 93 -33.56 24.65 -7.44
C GLU A 93 -33.97 25.33 -6.12
N THR A 94 -34.50 26.54 -6.19
CA THR A 94 -34.93 27.31 -5.01
C THR A 94 -36.38 27.78 -5.19
N PRO A 95 -37.32 27.42 -4.29
CA PRO A 95 -37.16 26.50 -3.14
C PRO A 95 -36.74 25.09 -3.59
N VAL A 96 -36.04 24.36 -2.72
CA VAL A 96 -35.48 23.05 -3.05
C VAL A 96 -36.51 21.94 -2.80
N ASP A 97 -36.65 21.02 -3.74
CA ASP A 97 -37.43 19.80 -3.56
C ASP A 97 -36.57 18.74 -2.86
N VAL A 98 -37.01 18.29 -1.69
CA VAL A 98 -36.43 17.14 -0.98
C VAL A 98 -37.34 15.95 -1.21
N VAL A 99 -36.77 14.87 -1.76
CA VAL A 99 -37.51 13.65 -2.08
C VAL A 99 -37.15 12.56 -1.08
N ALA A 100 -38.15 12.00 -0.41
CA ALA A 100 -37.96 10.84 0.46
C ALA A 100 -38.18 9.54 -0.33
N VAL A 101 -37.21 8.63 -0.25
CA VAL A 101 -37.25 7.31 -0.91
C VAL A 101 -36.85 6.20 0.07
N THR A 102 -37.14 4.95 -0.30
CA THR A 102 -36.67 3.76 0.42
C THR A 102 -35.50 3.09 -0.31
N ALA A 103 -34.76 2.21 0.37
CA ALA A 103 -33.72 1.39 -0.26
C ALA A 103 -34.29 0.38 -1.28
N GLN A 104 -35.62 0.24 -1.38
CA GLN A 104 -36.31 -0.61 -2.34
C GLN A 104 -36.87 0.18 -3.55
N GLU A 105 -36.32 1.36 -3.82
CA GLU A 105 -36.68 2.22 -4.98
C GLU A 105 -38.12 2.74 -4.95
N GLU A 106 -38.71 2.89 -3.75
CA GLU A 106 -40.03 3.48 -3.58
C GLU A 106 -39.94 4.97 -3.26
N ARG A 107 -40.58 5.82 -4.08
CA ARG A 107 -40.77 7.25 -3.77
C ARG A 107 -41.93 7.43 -2.79
N ILE A 108 -41.65 8.02 -1.64
CA ILE A 108 -42.65 8.25 -0.58
C ILE A 108 -43.29 9.64 -0.71
N GLU A 109 -42.48 10.69 -0.74
CA GLU A 109 -42.97 12.07 -0.80
C GLU A 109 -41.98 13.04 -1.46
N SER A 110 -42.43 14.28 -1.65
CA SER A 110 -41.64 15.40 -2.16
C SER A 110 -42.06 16.65 -1.42
N VAL A 111 -41.14 17.27 -0.68
CA VAL A 111 -41.42 18.46 0.12
C VAL A 111 -40.54 19.61 -0.32
N ARG A 112 -41.16 20.77 -0.54
CA ARG A 112 -40.46 22.01 -0.88
C ARG A 112 -39.94 22.69 0.38
N VAL A 113 -38.63 22.81 0.49
CA VAL A 113 -37.98 23.52 1.59
C VAL A 113 -37.53 24.90 1.10
N ALA A 114 -37.88 25.93 1.87
CA ALA A 114 -37.53 27.31 1.54
C ALA A 114 -36.05 27.56 1.84
N VAL A 115 -35.22 27.60 0.81
CA VAL A 115 -33.83 28.06 0.84
C VAL A 115 -33.63 29.09 -0.27
N SER A 116 -32.73 30.05 -0.05
CA SER A 116 -32.47 31.13 -1.00
C SER A 116 -31.36 30.81 -1.99
N GLN A 117 -30.37 30.00 -1.58
CA GLN A 117 -29.38 29.35 -2.45
C GLN A 117 -28.79 28.15 -1.71
N MET A 118 -28.58 27.02 -2.40
CA MET A 118 -28.05 25.81 -1.76
C MET A 118 -27.19 25.01 -2.74
N ASP A 119 -26.05 24.49 -2.29
CA ASP A 119 -25.42 23.32 -2.91
C ASP A 119 -26.10 22.05 -2.36
N PRO A 120 -26.68 21.18 -3.23
CA PRO A 120 -27.35 19.96 -2.80
C PRO A 120 -26.51 19.04 -1.89
N LEU A 121 -25.18 19.10 -1.96
CA LEU A 121 -24.30 18.31 -1.08
C LEU A 121 -24.45 18.65 0.41
N ASN A 122 -24.95 19.83 0.74
CA ASN A 122 -25.04 20.31 2.12
C ASN A 122 -26.39 19.97 2.76
N VAL A 123 -26.71 18.67 2.77
CA VAL A 123 -27.88 18.09 3.45
C VAL A 123 -27.42 16.98 4.40
N ALA A 124 -27.97 16.94 5.61
CA ALA A 124 -27.68 15.89 6.59
C ALA A 124 -28.88 15.63 7.50
N TYR A 125 -29.01 14.42 8.04
CA TYR A 125 -30.02 14.10 9.03
C TYR A 125 -29.41 14.15 10.44
N ASP A 126 -30.06 14.88 11.34
CA ASP A 126 -29.73 14.92 12.77
C ASP A 126 -30.67 13.96 13.52
N PRO A 127 -30.20 12.76 13.93
CA PRO A 127 -31.04 11.79 14.62
C PRO A 127 -31.33 12.18 16.06
N VAL A 128 -30.56 13.09 16.67
CA VAL A 128 -30.79 13.54 18.05
C VAL A 128 -31.91 14.58 18.09
N GLY A 129 -31.93 15.47 17.09
CA GLY A 129 -32.97 16.48 16.90
C GLY A 129 -34.16 16.04 16.04
N GLU A 130 -34.13 14.82 15.50
CA GLU A 130 -35.12 14.25 14.56
C GLU A 130 -35.48 15.22 13.44
N ARG A 131 -34.46 15.71 12.74
CA ARG A 131 -34.60 16.81 11.76
C ARG A 131 -33.61 16.71 10.62
N LEU A 132 -34.04 17.14 9.45
CA LEU A 132 -33.20 17.31 8.28
C LEU A 132 -32.57 18.71 8.32
N LEU A 133 -31.26 18.79 8.15
CA LEU A 133 -30.48 20.02 8.12
C LEU A 133 -30.08 20.33 6.66
N LEU A 134 -30.36 21.54 6.20
CA LEU A 134 -29.98 22.04 4.89
C LEU A 134 -29.21 23.36 5.05
N LEU A 135 -28.11 23.55 4.33
CA LEU A 135 -27.35 24.79 4.36
C LEU A 135 -27.83 25.77 3.28
N ASP A 136 -28.38 26.91 3.70
CA ASP A 136 -28.72 28.04 2.84
C ASP A 136 -27.49 28.96 2.69
N SER A 137 -26.76 28.78 1.59
CA SER A 137 -25.46 29.43 1.36
C SER A 137 -25.56 30.93 1.09
N ALA A 138 -26.75 31.45 0.75
CA ALA A 138 -26.92 32.88 0.52
C ALA A 138 -27.25 33.65 1.81
N SER A 139 -27.86 33.00 2.81
CA SER A 139 -28.15 33.59 4.12
C SER A 139 -27.17 33.19 5.21
N ASP A 140 -26.24 32.26 4.94
CA ASP A 140 -25.36 31.63 5.93
C ASP A 140 -26.18 31.06 7.10
N GLU A 141 -27.19 30.23 6.79
CA GLU A 141 -28.07 29.60 7.78
C GLU A 141 -28.17 28.08 7.58
N ILE A 142 -28.28 27.34 8.69
CA ILE A 142 -28.82 25.98 8.66
C ILE A 142 -30.34 26.06 8.82
N VAL A 143 -31.06 25.54 7.83
CA VAL A 143 -32.51 25.34 7.86
C VAL A 143 -32.79 23.93 8.38
N ALA A 144 -33.47 23.85 9.52
CA ALA A 144 -33.79 22.58 10.18
C ALA A 144 -35.28 22.24 10.04
N VAL A 145 -35.57 21.20 9.27
CA VAL A 145 -36.91 20.70 8.98
C VAL A 145 -37.19 19.47 9.84
N ALA A 146 -38.22 19.52 10.70
CA ALA A 146 -38.57 18.39 11.55
C ALA A 146 -39.01 17.17 10.73
N VAL A 147 -38.57 15.99 11.15
CA VAL A 147 -38.92 14.70 10.57
C VAL A 147 -39.82 13.97 11.56
N ALA A 148 -41.01 13.54 11.11
CA ALA A 148 -41.92 12.77 11.94
C ALA A 148 -41.45 11.31 12.12
N GLU A 149 -42.04 10.59 13.08
CA GLU A 149 -41.71 9.17 13.35
C GLU A 149 -41.85 8.25 12.12
N ASP A 150 -42.76 8.56 11.19
CA ASP A 150 -42.95 7.81 9.94
C ASP A 150 -42.01 8.23 8.80
N GLY A 151 -41.12 9.18 9.08
CA GLY A 151 -40.16 9.76 8.14
C GLY A 151 -40.72 10.89 7.30
N THR A 152 -41.97 11.32 7.51
CA THR A 152 -42.52 12.44 6.75
C THR A 152 -41.93 13.77 7.21
N LEU A 153 -41.55 14.63 6.26
CA LEU A 153 -41.06 15.97 6.54
C LEU A 153 -42.23 16.88 6.90
N GLN A 154 -42.17 17.53 8.08
CA GLN A 154 -43.25 18.39 8.54
C GLN A 154 -43.25 19.71 7.73
N PRO A 155 -44.23 19.89 6.82
CA PRO A 155 -44.05 20.65 5.58
C PRO A 155 -44.37 22.14 5.72
N ASP A 156 -44.07 22.76 6.87
CA ASP A 156 -44.13 24.22 6.98
C ASP A 156 -42.70 24.79 7.03
N PRO A 157 -42.10 25.15 5.88
CA PRO A 157 -40.78 25.77 5.81
C PRO A 157 -40.72 27.14 6.48
N ALA A 158 -41.86 27.79 6.76
CA ALA A 158 -41.90 29.03 7.52
C ALA A 158 -41.79 28.80 9.04
N SER A 159 -41.99 27.56 9.49
CA SER A 159 -41.81 27.13 10.88
C SER A 159 -40.48 26.44 11.15
N ALA A 160 -39.73 26.09 10.08
CA ALA A 160 -38.41 25.48 10.19
C ALA A 160 -37.48 26.39 11.00
N ALA A 161 -36.79 25.81 11.97
CA ALA A 161 -35.81 26.55 12.74
C ALA A 161 -34.64 26.94 11.84
N ARG A 162 -34.16 28.18 11.98
CA ARG A 162 -33.03 28.71 11.22
C ARG A 162 -31.93 29.10 12.18
N TYR A 163 -30.73 28.61 11.93
CA TYR A 163 -29.56 28.87 12.77
C TYR A 163 -28.50 29.61 11.97
N PRO A 164 -28.16 30.85 12.33
CA PRO A 164 -27.08 31.58 11.69
C PRO A 164 -25.74 30.85 11.87
N ILE A 165 -25.05 30.62 10.77
CA ILE A 165 -23.72 29.98 10.73
C ILE A 165 -22.61 30.88 10.18
N GLY A 166 -22.89 32.14 9.85
CA GLY A 166 -21.88 33.06 9.31
C GLY A 166 -20.64 33.26 10.20
N ALA A 167 -20.76 33.03 11.52
CA ALA A 167 -19.61 33.04 12.44
C ALA A 167 -18.63 31.88 12.23
N LEU A 168 -19.01 30.84 11.47
CA LEU A 168 -18.12 29.74 11.10
C LEU A 168 -17.12 30.13 10.01
N ASP A 169 -17.32 31.22 9.25
CA ASP A 169 -16.45 31.65 8.13
C ASP A 169 -16.18 30.53 7.10
N LEU A 170 -17.24 29.86 6.66
CA LEU A 170 -17.19 28.86 5.58
C LEU A 170 -16.95 29.55 4.23
N ARG A 171 -16.19 28.91 3.35
CA ARG A 171 -15.82 29.42 2.01
C ARG A 171 -16.51 28.67 0.90
N GLU A 172 -16.43 27.35 0.91
CA GLU A 172 -17.07 26.48 -0.07
C GLU A 172 -17.53 25.18 0.62
N PRO A 173 -18.66 25.22 1.36
CA PRO A 173 -19.20 24.02 1.99
C PRO A 173 -19.66 23.02 0.92
N ARG A 174 -19.16 21.78 0.97
CA ARG A 174 -19.43 20.72 -0.03
C ARG A 174 -19.76 19.36 0.58
N GLY A 175 -20.34 19.34 1.77
CA GLY A 175 -20.74 18.12 2.46
C GLY A 175 -21.06 18.38 3.92
N MET A 176 -22.05 17.66 4.44
CA MET A 176 -22.44 17.72 5.85
C MET A 176 -22.69 16.34 6.41
N ALA A 177 -22.31 16.13 7.67
CA ALA A 177 -22.64 14.94 8.43
C ALA A 177 -23.00 15.32 9.87
N VAL A 178 -23.80 14.50 10.55
CA VAL A 178 -24.12 14.68 11.97
C VAL A 178 -23.66 13.45 12.72
N ASP A 179 -23.01 13.65 13.87
CA ASP A 179 -22.68 12.56 14.78
C ASP A 179 -23.94 12.06 15.47
N PRO A 180 -24.33 10.78 15.26
CA PRO A 180 -25.57 10.26 15.82
C PRO A 180 -25.56 10.15 17.35
N ARG A 181 -24.38 10.26 17.99
CA ARG A 181 -24.21 10.08 19.44
C ARG A 181 -24.49 11.36 20.22
N ASP A 182 -24.14 12.52 19.65
CA ASP A 182 -24.23 13.81 20.35
C ASP A 182 -24.88 14.95 19.53
N GLY A 183 -25.22 14.71 18.26
CA GLY A 183 -25.84 15.70 17.38
C GLY A 183 -24.85 16.76 16.86
N ALA A 184 -23.55 16.57 17.03
CA ALA A 184 -22.54 17.49 16.49
C ALA A 184 -22.60 17.52 14.96
N LEU A 185 -22.70 18.73 14.39
CA LEU A 185 -22.70 18.98 12.96
C LEU A 185 -21.27 19.13 12.45
N TYR A 186 -20.95 18.39 11.40
CA TYR A 186 -19.69 18.48 10.66
C TYR A 186 -19.98 19.05 9.27
N ILE A 187 -19.19 20.03 8.85
CA ILE A 187 -19.32 20.69 7.55
C ILE A 187 -17.96 20.66 6.88
N LEU A 188 -17.88 20.03 5.70
CA LEU A 188 -16.68 20.02 4.87
C LEU A 188 -16.58 21.33 4.09
N ASP A 189 -15.53 22.12 4.33
CA ASP A 189 -15.19 23.30 3.54
C ASP A 189 -14.10 22.96 2.52
N ALA A 190 -14.52 22.71 1.28
CA ALA A 190 -13.63 22.24 0.22
C ALA A 190 -12.58 23.28 -0.20
N ALA A 191 -12.88 24.57 -0.06
CA ALA A 191 -11.95 25.63 -0.41
C ALA A 191 -10.82 25.80 0.61
N LEU A 192 -11.09 25.42 1.87
CA LEU A 192 -10.10 25.45 2.94
C LEU A 192 -9.45 24.09 3.20
N SER A 193 -9.95 23.01 2.58
CA SER A 193 -9.54 21.63 2.88
C SER A 193 -9.66 21.33 4.38
N ASP A 194 -10.75 21.76 5.02
CA ASP A 194 -10.99 21.49 6.43
C ASP A 194 -12.43 21.04 6.72
N VAL A 195 -12.62 20.44 7.90
CA VAL A 195 -13.93 20.10 8.42
C VAL A 195 -14.19 20.93 9.67
N VAL A 196 -15.28 21.70 9.64
CA VAL A 196 -15.77 22.46 10.79
C VAL A 196 -16.72 21.57 11.59
N ARG A 197 -16.44 21.38 12.87
CA ARG A 197 -17.32 20.71 13.83
C ARG A 197 -18.00 21.75 14.72
N LEU A 198 -19.33 21.69 14.81
CA LEU A 198 -20.18 22.50 15.68
C LEU A 198 -20.98 21.57 16.61
N ALA A 199 -20.65 21.57 17.91
CA ALA A 199 -21.44 20.84 18.91
C ALA A 199 -22.73 21.60 19.25
N PRO A 200 -23.92 20.96 19.29
CA PRO A 200 -25.18 21.64 19.54
C PRO A 200 -25.26 22.24 20.96
N GLY A 201 -26.02 23.32 21.08
CA GLY A 201 -26.37 23.96 22.35
C GLY A 201 -27.60 23.32 23.00
N ALA A 202 -28.14 23.98 24.02
CA ALA A 202 -29.36 23.52 24.68
C ALA A 202 -30.53 23.44 23.67
N GLY A 203 -31.25 22.32 23.68
CA GLY A 203 -32.37 22.09 22.74
C GLY A 203 -31.96 21.90 21.27
N GLY A 204 -30.69 21.54 21.01
CA GLY A 204 -30.21 21.34 19.64
C GLY A 204 -29.87 22.63 18.90
N ASP A 205 -29.56 23.71 19.62
CA ASP A 205 -29.22 25.01 19.03
C ASP A 205 -27.91 24.95 18.22
N LEU A 206 -27.96 25.40 16.96
CA LEU A 206 -26.81 25.44 16.05
C LEU A 206 -26.34 26.87 15.73
N ASP A 207 -26.79 27.88 16.48
CA ASP A 207 -26.29 29.26 16.30
C ASP A 207 -24.77 29.32 16.50
N ALA A 208 -24.05 29.70 15.43
CA ALA A 208 -22.60 29.63 15.41
C ALA A 208 -21.95 30.74 16.26
N ALA A 209 -22.57 31.90 16.41
CA ALA A 209 -21.99 32.97 17.24
C ALA A 209 -21.98 32.54 18.72
N SER A 210 -23.11 32.03 19.19
CA SER A 210 -23.25 31.39 20.50
C SER A 210 -22.31 30.19 20.66
N ALA A 211 -22.12 29.39 19.60
CA ALA A 211 -21.23 28.24 19.63
C ALA A 211 -19.76 28.66 19.76
N VAL A 212 -19.31 29.67 19.02
CA VAL A 212 -17.95 30.21 19.10
C VAL A 212 -17.68 30.80 20.48
N ASP A 213 -18.60 31.64 21.00
CA ASP A 213 -18.47 32.24 22.34
C ASP A 213 -18.39 31.18 23.45
N ALA A 214 -19.09 30.05 23.26
CA ALA A 214 -19.09 28.93 24.20
C ALA A 214 -17.97 27.89 23.97
N GLY A 215 -17.11 28.08 22.96
CA GLY A 215 -16.05 27.12 22.62
C GLY A 215 -16.56 25.78 22.10
N ARG A 216 -17.74 25.75 21.47
CA ARG A 216 -18.39 24.56 20.89
C ARG A 216 -18.00 24.29 19.43
N VAL A 217 -17.11 25.11 18.86
CA VAL A 217 -16.65 25.01 17.47
C VAL A 217 -15.18 24.60 17.43
N SER A 218 -14.86 23.62 16.58
CA SER A 218 -13.49 23.22 16.25
C SER A 218 -13.33 23.03 14.75
N ARG A 219 -12.09 23.09 14.25
CA ARG A 219 -11.74 22.85 12.85
C ARG A 219 -10.66 21.79 12.76
N VAL A 220 -10.77 20.96 11.73
CA VAL A 220 -9.88 19.83 11.45
C VAL A 220 -9.28 20.06 10.06
N ASP A 221 -7.99 20.35 10.00
CA ASP A 221 -7.25 20.54 8.75
C ASP A 221 -7.02 19.19 8.08
N LEU A 222 -7.48 19.05 6.83
CA LEU A 222 -7.28 17.85 6.01
C LEU A 222 -6.14 18.03 4.99
N SER A 223 -5.61 19.24 4.85
CA SER A 223 -4.55 19.53 3.86
C SER A 223 -3.22 18.84 4.22
N SER A 224 -2.98 18.58 5.51
CA SER A 224 -1.81 17.83 5.98
C SER A 224 -1.79 16.37 5.52
N ALA A 225 -2.96 15.79 5.23
CA ALA A 225 -3.11 14.46 4.63
C ALA A 225 -3.05 14.51 3.09
N GLY A 226 -2.71 15.66 2.49
CA GLY A 226 -2.65 15.83 1.04
C GLY A 226 -4.03 15.80 0.35
N LEU A 227 -5.10 15.97 1.12
CA LEU A 227 -6.47 15.91 0.62
C LEU A 227 -6.94 17.28 0.11
N TYR A 228 -7.31 17.34 -1.16
CA TYR A 228 -7.81 18.55 -1.82
C TYR A 228 -8.98 18.23 -2.75
N ASP A 229 -9.75 19.27 -3.08
CA ASP A 229 -10.91 19.18 -3.97
C ASP A 229 -11.92 18.10 -3.48
N LEU A 230 -12.25 18.15 -2.19
CA LEU A 230 -13.12 17.16 -1.55
C LEU A 230 -14.61 17.45 -1.78
N ARG A 231 -15.45 16.42 -1.72
CA ARG A 231 -16.92 16.55 -1.76
C ARG A 231 -17.62 15.39 -1.07
N GLY A 232 -18.83 15.68 -0.60
CA GLY A 232 -19.60 14.75 0.21
C GLY A 232 -18.96 14.54 1.57
N LEU A 233 -19.78 14.33 2.59
CA LEU A 233 -19.29 13.99 3.91
C LEU A 233 -20.30 13.03 4.53
N ALA A 234 -19.84 11.88 5.00
CA ALA A 234 -20.65 10.99 5.83
C ALA A 234 -19.90 10.66 7.11
N MET A 235 -20.63 10.31 8.15
CA MET A 235 -20.08 9.72 9.36
C MET A 235 -20.54 8.28 9.47
N HIS A 236 -19.61 7.36 9.72
CA HIS A 236 -19.95 5.99 10.04
C HIS A 236 -20.53 5.93 11.46
N PRO A 237 -21.73 5.34 11.64
CA PRO A 237 -22.50 5.51 12.88
C PRO A 237 -21.89 4.81 14.10
N THR A 238 -21.09 3.76 13.89
CA THR A 238 -20.50 2.96 14.98
C THR A 238 -19.11 3.46 15.35
N THR A 239 -18.18 3.43 14.39
CA THR A 239 -16.80 3.91 14.56
C THR A 239 -16.70 5.42 14.77
N GLY A 240 -17.62 6.21 14.19
CA GLY A 240 -17.53 7.66 14.18
C GLY A 240 -16.51 8.22 13.20
N HIS A 241 -15.94 7.39 12.32
CA HIS A 241 -15.05 7.83 11.26
C HIS A 241 -15.80 8.68 10.23
N LEU A 242 -15.11 9.63 9.63
CA LEU A 242 -15.64 10.48 8.57
C LEU A 242 -15.17 9.97 7.21
N PHE A 243 -16.06 10.09 6.22
CA PHE A 243 -15.83 9.65 4.86
C PHE A 243 -16.09 10.80 3.88
N THR A 244 -15.24 10.93 2.85
CA THR A 244 -15.39 11.94 1.79
C THR A 244 -14.82 11.45 0.46
N LEU A 245 -15.16 12.09 -0.65
CA LEU A 245 -14.67 11.76 -1.99
C LEU A 245 -13.66 12.80 -2.49
N ALA A 246 -12.62 12.36 -3.20
CA ALA A 246 -11.82 13.23 -4.06
C ALA A 246 -12.65 13.73 -5.24
N ALA A 247 -12.45 14.97 -5.68
CA ALA A 247 -12.99 15.44 -6.94
C ALA A 247 -12.34 14.72 -8.12
N GLY A 248 -13.20 14.27 -9.01
CA GLY A 248 -12.89 13.21 -9.97
C GLY A 248 -13.58 11.90 -9.59
N GLY A 249 -13.93 11.72 -8.31
CA GLY A 249 -14.88 10.70 -7.88
C GLY A 249 -14.37 9.28 -8.01
N GLN A 250 -13.07 9.04 -7.78
CA GLN A 250 -12.45 7.72 -7.94
C GLN A 250 -11.88 7.15 -6.64
N ARG A 251 -11.84 7.93 -5.56
CA ARG A 251 -11.34 7.49 -4.26
C ARG A 251 -12.26 7.96 -3.15
N LEU A 252 -12.47 7.07 -2.20
CA LEU A 252 -13.11 7.31 -0.91
C LEU A 252 -12.00 7.46 0.13
N PHE A 253 -12.03 8.56 0.87
CA PHE A 253 -11.15 8.80 2.00
C PHE A 253 -11.89 8.57 3.29
N GLU A 254 -11.23 7.90 4.21
CA GLU A 254 -11.68 7.67 5.58
C GLU A 254 -10.68 8.31 6.55
N PHE A 255 -11.20 9.06 7.51
CA PHE A 255 -10.38 9.77 8.49
C PHE A 255 -11.09 9.85 9.85
N LEU A 256 -10.29 9.95 10.92
CA LEU A 256 -10.82 10.20 12.26
C LEU A 256 -11.38 11.62 12.36
N PRO A 257 -12.32 11.90 13.29
CA PRO A 257 -12.76 13.26 13.57
C PRO A 257 -11.66 14.23 14.03
N THR A 258 -10.45 13.72 14.32
CA THR A 258 -9.23 14.48 14.61
C THR A 258 -8.47 14.92 13.35
N GLY A 259 -8.78 14.34 12.19
CA GLY A 259 -8.11 14.59 10.91
C GLY A 259 -7.09 13.53 10.51
N ASP A 260 -6.80 12.57 11.39
CA ASP A 260 -5.86 11.49 11.10
C ASP A 260 -6.44 10.56 10.02
N GLU A 261 -5.65 10.27 8.99
CA GLU A 261 -6.06 9.37 7.91
C GLU A 261 -6.18 7.93 8.40
N VAL A 262 -7.25 7.24 8.00
CA VAL A 262 -7.52 5.84 8.34
C VAL A 262 -7.34 4.97 7.11
N ALA A 263 -8.00 5.33 6.00
CA ALA A 263 -7.92 4.59 4.76
C ALA A 263 -8.15 5.47 3.52
N ILE A 264 -7.45 5.11 2.44
CA ILE A 264 -7.70 5.60 1.08
C ILE A 264 -8.13 4.41 0.22
N LEU A 265 -9.37 4.44 -0.25
CA LEU A 265 -9.97 3.30 -0.93
C LEU A 265 -10.32 3.68 -2.38
N PRO A 266 -9.85 2.93 -3.40
CA PRO A 266 -10.30 3.14 -4.75
C PRO A 266 -11.77 2.72 -4.90
N LEU A 267 -12.56 3.51 -5.62
CA LEU A 267 -13.89 3.08 -6.02
C LEU A 267 -13.80 2.08 -7.18
N PRO A 268 -14.72 1.09 -7.27
CA PRO A 268 -14.74 0.10 -8.34
C PRO A 268 -14.73 0.72 -9.75
N VAL A 269 -13.80 0.25 -10.58
CA VAL A 269 -13.57 0.79 -11.92
C VAL A 269 -14.80 0.57 -12.80
N GLY A 270 -15.34 1.64 -13.36
CA GLY A 270 -16.49 1.59 -14.27
C GLY A 270 -17.86 1.59 -13.57
N GLU A 271 -17.90 1.46 -12.25
CA GLU A 271 -19.16 1.46 -11.48
C GLU A 271 -19.66 2.85 -11.13
N PHE A 272 -18.86 3.90 -11.30
CA PHE A 272 -19.23 5.30 -10.99
C PHE A 272 -18.91 6.22 -12.18
N LEU A 273 -19.83 7.15 -12.48
CA LEU A 273 -19.66 8.15 -13.54
C LEU A 273 -19.29 9.53 -12.97
N ALA A 274 -20.06 9.98 -11.98
CA ALA A 274 -19.90 11.26 -11.32
C ALA A 274 -20.41 11.19 -9.87
N PRO A 275 -19.73 10.45 -8.96
CA PRO A 275 -20.15 10.35 -7.57
C PRO A 275 -20.03 11.70 -6.85
N GLN A 276 -21.02 12.00 -6.00
CA GLN A 276 -21.22 13.30 -5.37
C GLN A 276 -21.33 13.18 -3.84
N GLY A 277 -22.54 13.03 -3.31
CA GLY A 277 -22.79 12.90 -1.88
C GLY A 277 -22.79 11.45 -1.44
N LEU A 278 -22.59 11.24 -0.14
CA LEU A 278 -22.57 9.92 0.47
C LEU A 278 -23.23 9.96 1.85
N VAL A 279 -23.81 8.84 2.26
CA VAL A 279 -24.40 8.67 3.59
C VAL A 279 -24.40 7.19 3.99
N PHE A 280 -24.20 6.88 5.27
CA PHE A 280 -24.42 5.53 5.76
C PHE A 280 -25.91 5.28 6.01
N GLY A 281 -26.42 4.18 5.48
CA GLY A 281 -27.80 3.72 5.67
C GLY A 281 -27.84 2.22 5.96
N ARG A 282 -28.97 1.70 6.41
CA ARG A 282 -29.13 0.24 6.55
C ARG A 282 -28.98 -0.45 5.21
N SER A 283 -28.48 -1.68 5.21
CA SER A 283 -28.45 -2.52 4.02
C SER A 283 -29.83 -2.61 3.36
N GLY A 284 -29.85 -2.50 2.03
CA GLY A 284 -31.04 -2.70 1.23
C GLY A 284 -31.42 -4.18 1.07
N ASP A 285 -30.49 -5.10 1.36
CA ASP A 285 -30.73 -6.54 1.41
C ASP A 285 -31.40 -6.92 2.73
N LEU A 286 -32.67 -7.35 2.63
CA LEU A 286 -33.49 -7.73 3.78
C LEU A 286 -33.08 -9.07 4.42
N THR A 287 -32.09 -9.78 3.85
CA THR A 287 -31.50 -10.98 4.44
C THR A 287 -30.32 -10.68 5.34
N ASP A 288 -29.74 -9.48 5.24
CA ASP A 288 -28.74 -8.99 6.18
C ASP A 288 -29.33 -8.74 7.57
N ALA A 289 -28.45 -8.63 8.56
CA ALA A 289 -28.86 -8.24 9.89
C ALA A 289 -29.43 -6.80 9.86
N PRO A 290 -30.51 -6.48 10.62
CA PRO A 290 -31.14 -5.16 10.61
C PRO A 290 -30.24 -3.98 10.99
N GLU A 291 -29.12 -4.27 11.64
CA GLU A 291 -28.07 -3.33 12.05
C GLU A 291 -26.96 -3.16 11.02
N THR A 292 -26.91 -3.96 9.95
CA THR A 292 -25.91 -3.83 8.88
C THR A 292 -26.05 -2.47 8.22
N MET A 293 -24.96 -1.72 8.16
CA MET A 293 -24.90 -0.40 7.54
C MET A 293 -24.00 -0.46 6.30
N ASN A 294 -24.52 0.04 5.18
CA ASN A 294 -23.80 0.21 3.93
C ASN A 294 -23.66 1.69 3.60
N LEU A 295 -22.68 2.00 2.74
CA LEU A 295 -22.47 3.34 2.23
C LEU A 295 -23.34 3.55 0.98
N TYR A 296 -24.24 4.51 1.03
CA TYR A 296 -24.98 4.98 -0.14
C TYR A 296 -24.25 6.15 -0.78
N VAL A 297 -23.99 6.08 -2.08
CA VAL A 297 -23.30 7.11 -2.86
C VAL A 297 -24.23 7.59 -3.97
N ALA A 298 -24.49 8.90 -4.02
CA ALA A 298 -25.19 9.51 -5.14
C ALA A 298 -24.24 9.68 -6.32
N ASP A 299 -24.59 9.09 -7.46
CA ASP A 299 -23.89 9.28 -8.73
C ASP A 299 -24.78 10.12 -9.65
N ALA A 300 -24.33 11.35 -9.93
CA ALA A 300 -25.13 12.33 -10.67
C ALA A 300 -25.24 12.02 -12.17
N GLY A 301 -24.52 11.00 -12.67
CA GLY A 301 -24.44 10.68 -14.08
C GLY A 301 -23.73 11.76 -14.91
N LEU A 302 -23.79 11.63 -16.23
CA LEU A 302 -23.19 12.59 -17.17
C LEU A 302 -24.27 13.47 -17.81
N PRO A 303 -24.05 14.79 -17.91
CA PRO A 303 -25.02 15.71 -18.57
C PRO A 303 -25.15 15.54 -20.10
N ASP A 304 -24.56 14.52 -20.71
CA ASP A 304 -24.36 14.47 -22.17
C ASP A 304 -25.48 13.72 -22.95
N ALA A 305 -25.42 13.83 -24.27
CA ALA A 305 -26.43 13.32 -25.21
C ALA A 305 -26.61 11.78 -25.20
N ARG A 306 -25.82 11.03 -24.42
CA ARG A 306 -26.00 9.59 -24.24
C ARG A 306 -27.01 9.23 -23.15
N GLY A 307 -27.46 10.21 -22.35
CA GLY A 307 -28.58 10.04 -21.41
C GLY A 307 -28.31 9.06 -20.28
N ALA A 308 -27.06 8.92 -19.81
CA ALA A 308 -26.75 8.14 -18.62
C ALA A 308 -27.32 8.89 -17.40
N ARG A 309 -28.51 8.47 -16.98
CA ARG A 309 -29.23 8.98 -15.81
C ARG A 309 -28.40 8.82 -14.55
N GLY A 310 -28.70 9.67 -13.57
CA GLY A 310 -28.19 9.50 -12.23
C GLY A 310 -28.66 8.18 -11.59
N ARG A 311 -28.00 7.83 -10.48
CA ARG A 311 -28.30 6.63 -9.69
C ARG A 311 -27.85 6.82 -8.25
N ILE A 312 -28.33 5.96 -7.37
CA ILE A 312 -27.83 5.84 -6.01
C ILE A 312 -27.22 4.45 -5.89
N VAL A 313 -25.96 4.36 -5.49
CA VAL A 313 -25.22 3.10 -5.42
C VAL A 313 -25.03 2.74 -3.96
N GLU A 314 -25.45 1.56 -3.58
CA GLU A 314 -25.19 0.96 -2.28
C GLU A 314 -23.90 0.17 -2.34
N VAL A 315 -23.02 0.45 -1.39
CA VAL A 315 -21.66 -0.06 -1.35
C VAL A 315 -21.38 -0.67 0.01
N LEU A 316 -20.91 -1.91 0.02
CA LEU A 316 -20.31 -2.56 1.18
C LEU A 316 -18.84 -2.14 1.29
N LEU A 317 -18.45 -1.69 2.47
CA LEU A 317 -17.04 -1.56 2.85
C LEU A 317 -16.62 -2.86 3.54
N ALA A 318 -15.92 -3.73 2.82
CA ALA A 318 -15.44 -5.02 3.29
C ALA A 318 -14.16 -4.88 4.14
N ILE A 319 -14.25 -4.04 5.18
CA ILE A 319 -13.17 -3.67 6.08
C ILE A 319 -13.66 -3.88 7.52
N ILE A 320 -12.80 -4.44 8.36
CA ILE A 320 -13.01 -4.55 9.80
C ILE A 320 -11.92 -3.77 10.49
N HIS A 321 -12.30 -2.69 11.18
CA HIS A 321 -11.37 -1.83 11.90
C HIS A 321 -11.05 -2.39 13.28
N VAL A 322 -9.76 -2.51 13.58
CA VAL A 322 -9.26 -2.89 14.91
C VAL A 322 -8.54 -1.68 15.52
N PRO A 323 -8.94 -1.18 16.71
CA PRO A 323 -9.89 -1.78 17.65
C PRO A 323 -11.36 -1.31 17.50
N GLU A 324 -11.67 -0.41 16.56
CA GLU A 324 -12.94 0.35 16.57
C GLU A 324 -14.20 -0.51 16.38
N GLU A 325 -14.12 -1.58 15.58
CA GLU A 325 -15.21 -2.52 15.33
C GLU A 325 -14.99 -3.85 16.03
N ALA A 326 -13.73 -4.27 16.15
CA ALA A 326 -13.31 -5.49 16.85
C ALA A 326 -12.23 -5.14 17.89
N PRO A 327 -12.46 -5.32 19.20
CA PRO A 327 -11.52 -4.88 20.25
C PRO A 327 -10.13 -5.53 20.23
N THR A 328 -9.98 -6.67 19.55
CA THR A 328 -8.70 -7.39 19.37
C THR A 328 -8.50 -7.76 17.91
N ILE A 329 -7.27 -8.05 17.50
CA ILE A 329 -6.98 -8.45 16.12
C ILE A 329 -7.64 -9.79 15.82
N GLN A 330 -7.58 -10.76 16.75
CA GLN A 330 -8.22 -12.05 16.54
C GLN A 330 -9.75 -11.93 16.37
N ASP A 331 -10.43 -11.06 17.13
CA ASP A 331 -11.87 -10.82 16.93
C ASP A 331 -12.15 -10.20 15.55
N GLY A 332 -11.21 -9.41 15.01
CA GLY A 332 -11.29 -8.91 13.63
C GLY A 332 -11.19 -10.05 12.61
N ILE A 333 -10.24 -10.97 12.80
CA ILE A 333 -10.06 -12.17 11.96
C ILE A 333 -11.29 -13.07 12.04
N ASP A 334 -11.81 -13.34 13.23
CA ASP A 334 -12.95 -14.25 13.46
C ASP A 334 -14.25 -13.74 12.82
N ARG A 335 -14.36 -12.43 12.59
CA ARG A 335 -15.52 -11.79 11.93
C ARG A 335 -15.37 -11.67 10.41
N ALA A 336 -14.14 -11.79 9.91
CA ALA A 336 -13.84 -11.58 8.50
C ALA A 336 -14.44 -12.67 7.61
N ARG A 337 -14.74 -12.29 6.37
CA ARG A 337 -15.12 -13.19 5.28
C ARG A 337 -14.03 -13.19 4.22
N ASP A 338 -14.12 -14.13 3.29
CA ASP A 338 -13.20 -14.19 2.15
C ASP A 338 -13.13 -12.84 1.40
N GLY A 339 -11.91 -12.36 1.22
CA GLY A 339 -11.57 -11.12 0.54
C GLY A 339 -11.67 -9.85 1.42
N ASP A 340 -11.99 -9.97 2.70
CA ASP A 340 -12.09 -8.81 3.60
C ASP A 340 -10.70 -8.31 4.05
N LEU A 341 -10.66 -7.03 4.44
CA LEU A 341 -9.50 -6.39 5.05
C LEU A 341 -9.70 -6.27 6.56
N VAL A 342 -8.83 -6.89 7.35
CA VAL A 342 -8.69 -6.59 8.78
C VAL A 342 -7.67 -5.47 8.92
N LEU A 343 -8.16 -4.24 9.13
CA LEU A 343 -7.35 -3.02 9.16
C LEU A 343 -7.00 -2.63 10.60
N VAL A 344 -5.75 -2.85 10.98
CA VAL A 344 -5.26 -2.63 12.34
C VAL A 344 -4.72 -1.21 12.50
N GLY A 345 -5.28 -0.47 13.44
CA GLY A 345 -4.82 0.87 13.81
C GLY A 345 -3.48 0.87 14.57
N PRO A 346 -2.87 2.05 14.77
CA PRO A 346 -1.70 2.19 15.65
C PRO A 346 -1.97 1.69 17.07
N GLY A 347 -1.04 0.91 17.60
CA GLY A 347 -1.14 0.30 18.93
C GLY A 347 -0.13 -0.82 19.14
N THR A 348 -0.01 -1.27 20.38
CA THR A 348 0.72 -2.51 20.72
C THR A 348 -0.29 -3.55 21.19
N TYR A 349 -0.43 -4.60 20.40
CA TYR A 349 -1.36 -5.69 20.58
C TYR A 349 -0.57 -6.91 21.07
N GLN A 350 -0.73 -7.25 22.35
CA GLN A 350 -0.13 -8.47 22.88
C GLN A 350 -1.08 -9.64 22.61
N GLU A 351 -0.91 -10.29 21.46
CA GLU A 351 -1.78 -11.35 20.95
C GLU A 351 -0.95 -12.42 20.22
N ASN A 352 -1.52 -13.62 20.10
CA ASN A 352 -1.03 -14.70 19.26
C ASN A 352 -2.18 -15.08 18.33
N LEU A 353 -2.02 -14.83 17.04
CA LEU A 353 -3.09 -14.88 16.05
C LEU A 353 -3.12 -16.23 15.33
N THR A 354 -4.31 -16.66 14.94
CA THR A 354 -4.52 -17.82 14.07
C THR A 354 -5.35 -17.39 12.86
N LEU A 355 -4.77 -17.53 11.67
CA LEU A 355 -5.46 -17.36 10.40
C LEU A 355 -5.85 -18.76 9.92
N GLN A 356 -7.15 -18.99 9.78
CA GLN A 356 -7.71 -20.27 9.37
C GLN A 356 -9.00 -20.05 8.58
N ASP A 357 -9.28 -20.98 7.65
CA ASP A 357 -10.55 -21.17 6.93
C ASP A 357 -11.02 -20.00 6.04
N THR A 358 -10.35 -18.87 6.07
CA THR A 358 -10.70 -17.64 5.34
C THR A 358 -9.48 -17.04 4.66
N THR A 359 -9.71 -16.44 3.49
CA THR A 359 -8.69 -15.73 2.71
C THR A 359 -8.85 -14.24 2.95
N ILE A 360 -7.96 -13.64 3.75
CA ILE A 360 -8.08 -12.23 4.17
C ILE A 360 -6.80 -11.44 3.90
N THR A 361 -6.91 -10.12 3.91
CA THR A 361 -5.75 -9.23 4.10
C THR A 361 -5.73 -8.77 5.55
N LEU A 362 -4.70 -9.14 6.30
CA LEU A 362 -4.40 -8.58 7.62
C LEU A 362 -3.34 -7.49 7.46
N ALA A 363 -3.69 -6.23 7.72
CA ALA A 363 -2.77 -5.13 7.47
C ALA A 363 -2.89 -3.99 8.47
N SER A 364 -1.81 -3.21 8.63
CA SER A 364 -1.92 -1.91 9.28
C SER A 364 -2.47 -0.85 8.31
N ARG A 365 -2.80 0.33 8.85
CA ARG A 365 -3.16 1.53 8.05
C ARG A 365 -2.11 1.93 7.02
N PHE A 366 -0.86 1.46 7.10
CA PHE A 366 0.14 1.63 6.03
C PHE A 366 -0.38 1.18 4.66
N PHE A 367 -1.15 0.09 4.62
CA PHE A 367 -1.57 -0.55 3.37
C PHE A 367 -2.32 0.39 2.43
N THR A 368 -3.17 1.25 2.99
CA THR A 368 -4.02 2.18 2.21
C THR A 368 -3.46 3.59 2.16
N THR A 369 -2.81 4.06 3.24
CA THR A 369 -2.30 5.43 3.38
C THR A 369 -0.88 5.61 2.83
N ARG A 370 -0.10 4.52 2.78
CA ARG A 370 1.32 4.49 2.43
C ARG A 370 2.24 5.28 3.37
N ASP A 371 1.78 5.66 4.55
CA ASP A 371 2.65 6.22 5.59
C ASP A 371 3.43 5.09 6.30
N ALA A 372 4.71 4.99 5.99
CA ALA A 372 5.62 3.98 6.55
C ALA A 372 5.75 4.05 8.08
N ALA A 373 5.48 5.20 8.71
CA ALA A 373 5.52 5.32 10.16
C ALA A 373 4.48 4.41 10.85
N LEU A 374 3.39 4.08 10.16
CA LEU A 374 2.34 3.21 10.68
C LEU A 374 2.81 1.76 10.86
N ILE A 375 3.83 1.30 10.12
CA ILE A 375 4.41 -0.04 10.31
C ILE A 375 5.02 -0.16 11.70
N GLU A 376 5.79 0.84 12.13
CA GLU A 376 6.44 0.86 13.45
C GLU A 376 5.43 1.11 14.59
N GLN A 377 4.31 1.78 14.29
CA GLN A 377 3.29 2.12 15.28
C GLN A 377 2.24 1.03 15.49
N THR A 378 2.10 0.08 14.56
CA THR A 378 1.18 -1.05 14.68
C THR A 378 1.96 -2.34 14.97
N VAL A 379 2.06 -2.66 16.25
CA VAL A 379 2.91 -3.74 16.77
C VAL A 379 2.06 -4.90 17.26
N ILE A 380 2.36 -6.11 16.78
CA ILE A 380 1.86 -7.38 17.33
C ILE A 380 3.00 -8.04 18.10
N ASP A 381 2.80 -8.26 19.39
CA ASP A 381 3.80 -8.82 20.30
C ASP A 381 3.36 -10.19 20.82
N GLY A 382 4.09 -11.24 20.42
CA GLY A 382 3.71 -12.63 20.72
C GLY A 382 4.13 -13.12 22.10
N ALA A 383 4.80 -12.30 22.92
CA ALA A 383 5.16 -12.64 24.30
C ALA A 383 5.82 -14.03 24.51
N LYS A 384 6.66 -14.45 23.54
CA LYS A 384 7.41 -15.72 23.40
C LYS A 384 6.69 -16.90 22.74
N ASP A 385 5.39 -16.80 22.47
CA ASP A 385 4.69 -17.78 21.64
C ASP A 385 4.70 -17.32 20.18
N THR A 386 4.32 -18.17 19.23
CA THR A 386 4.26 -17.80 17.81
C THR A 386 3.29 -16.64 17.62
N VAL A 387 3.71 -15.55 16.95
CA VAL A 387 2.89 -14.33 16.86
C VAL A 387 1.72 -14.54 15.92
N ILE A 388 1.97 -15.13 14.74
CA ILE A 388 0.94 -15.43 13.75
C ILE A 388 1.12 -16.86 13.26
N THR A 389 0.10 -17.70 13.47
CA THR A 389 -0.01 -19.04 12.89
C THR A 389 -0.92 -18.98 11.67
N VAL A 390 -0.44 -19.48 10.54
CA VAL A 390 -1.18 -19.55 9.28
C VAL A 390 -1.45 -21.01 8.94
N GLU A 391 -2.70 -21.42 9.15
CA GLU A 391 -3.13 -22.81 9.00
C GLU A 391 -3.25 -23.20 7.52
N PRO A 392 -3.15 -24.51 7.19
CA PRO A 392 -3.25 -25.00 5.81
C PRO A 392 -4.58 -24.69 5.10
N SER A 393 -5.63 -24.30 5.84
CA SER A 393 -6.95 -24.03 5.29
C SER A 393 -7.12 -22.63 4.71
N VAL A 394 -6.16 -21.72 4.89
CA VAL A 394 -6.23 -20.39 4.28
C VAL A 394 -5.96 -20.45 2.77
N GLY A 395 -6.58 -19.54 2.01
CA GLY A 395 -6.34 -19.43 0.57
C GLY A 395 -5.01 -18.74 0.24
N PRO A 396 -4.45 -18.99 -0.96
CA PRO A 396 -3.14 -18.49 -1.35
C PRO A 396 -3.05 -16.97 -1.52
N ASP A 397 -4.19 -16.29 -1.65
CA ASP A 397 -4.28 -14.82 -1.76
C ASP A 397 -4.27 -14.14 -0.37
N THR A 398 -4.16 -14.90 0.72
CA THR A 398 -4.02 -14.36 2.08
C THR A 398 -2.78 -13.49 2.18
N ALA A 399 -2.90 -12.33 2.82
CA ALA A 399 -1.80 -11.36 2.92
C ALA A 399 -1.62 -10.81 4.34
N ILE A 400 -0.37 -10.63 4.75
CA ILE A 400 0.06 -9.97 5.98
C ILE A 400 0.91 -8.76 5.58
N VAL A 401 0.42 -7.53 5.85
CA VAL A 401 1.00 -6.32 5.25
C VAL A 401 1.25 -5.19 6.26
N GLY A 402 2.47 -4.67 6.27
CA GLY A 402 2.78 -3.39 6.93
C GLY A 402 2.71 -3.41 8.46
N LEU A 403 3.02 -4.53 9.11
CA LEU A 403 2.95 -4.69 10.56
C LEU A 403 4.34 -4.80 11.19
N THR A 404 4.49 -4.40 12.45
CA THR A 404 5.62 -4.85 13.28
C THR A 404 5.24 -6.15 14.00
N ILE A 405 6.01 -7.21 13.80
CA ILE A 405 5.77 -8.55 14.36
C ILE A 405 6.98 -8.93 15.22
N GLN A 406 6.78 -9.08 16.53
CA GLN A 406 7.92 -9.18 17.45
C GLN A 406 7.75 -10.13 18.63
N ASN A 407 8.90 -10.45 19.24
CA ASN A 407 9.04 -11.14 20.52
C ASN A 407 8.37 -12.52 20.59
N GLY A 408 8.11 -13.17 19.45
CA GLY A 408 7.53 -14.51 19.39
C GLY A 408 8.55 -15.64 19.50
N LYS A 409 8.03 -16.88 19.55
CA LYS A 409 8.78 -18.06 19.13
C LYS A 409 9.05 -17.88 17.64
N ASP A 410 8.03 -17.99 16.81
CA ASP A 410 8.14 -17.63 15.40
C ASP A 410 7.37 -16.31 15.20
N GLY A 411 7.89 -15.39 14.39
CA GLY A 411 7.13 -14.21 13.99
C GLY A 411 5.90 -14.64 13.20
N ILE A 412 6.11 -15.46 12.18
CA ILE A 412 5.04 -16.09 11.40
C ILE A 412 5.41 -17.56 11.22
N SER A 413 4.51 -18.48 11.58
CA SER A 413 4.60 -19.90 11.22
C SER A 413 3.52 -20.21 10.19
N ALA A 414 3.90 -20.81 9.05
CA ALA A 414 3.00 -20.93 7.91
C ALA A 414 3.04 -22.31 7.24
N ASP A 415 1.89 -23.01 7.27
CA ASP A 415 1.64 -24.25 6.53
C ASP A 415 0.96 -24.00 5.17
N ALA A 416 0.66 -22.75 4.84
CA ALA A 416 -0.01 -22.36 3.59
C ALA A 416 0.83 -21.38 2.76
N THR A 417 0.50 -21.27 1.48
CA THR A 417 0.99 -20.21 0.60
C THR A 417 0.33 -18.89 0.97
N LEU A 418 1.10 -17.81 1.10
CA LEU A 418 0.58 -16.48 1.40
C LEU A 418 1.51 -15.35 0.88
N HIS A 419 1.09 -14.11 1.07
CA HIS A 419 1.88 -12.91 0.83
C HIS A 419 2.29 -12.25 2.16
N ILE A 420 3.58 -12.10 2.40
CA ILE A 420 4.15 -11.39 3.57
C ILE A 420 4.90 -10.18 3.03
N LEU A 421 4.31 -8.99 3.18
CA LEU A 421 4.73 -7.77 2.48
C LEU A 421 4.96 -6.59 3.42
N HIS A 422 6.05 -5.85 3.26
CA HIS A 422 6.30 -4.58 3.97
C HIS A 422 6.28 -4.66 5.50
N ASN A 423 6.50 -5.83 6.08
CA ASN A 423 6.50 -6.01 7.54
C ASN A 423 7.86 -5.74 8.14
N ARG A 424 7.87 -5.41 9.44
CA ARG A 424 9.05 -5.35 10.28
C ARG A 424 9.04 -6.52 11.27
N ILE A 425 9.92 -7.50 11.09
CA ILE A 425 9.92 -8.78 11.81
C ILE A 425 11.15 -8.87 12.71
N VAL A 426 10.96 -8.72 14.03
CA VAL A 426 12.07 -8.36 14.94
C VAL A 426 12.04 -9.10 16.25
N GLY A 427 13.21 -9.61 16.68
CA GLY A 427 13.41 -10.19 18.01
C GLY A 427 12.65 -11.50 18.26
N ASN A 428 12.08 -12.12 17.22
CA ASN A 428 11.49 -13.46 17.29
C ASN A 428 12.62 -14.50 17.48
N LYS A 429 12.31 -15.77 17.75
CA LYS A 429 13.32 -16.84 17.58
C LYS A 429 13.58 -16.94 16.09
N ASP A 430 12.60 -17.44 15.35
CA ASP A 430 12.58 -17.43 13.89
C ASP A 430 11.72 -16.26 13.41
N GLY A 431 12.19 -15.52 12.40
CA GLY A 431 11.40 -14.42 11.83
C GLY A 431 10.15 -14.96 11.13
N ILE A 432 10.36 -15.83 10.15
CA ILE A 432 9.33 -16.63 9.48
C ILE A 432 9.78 -18.08 9.48
N ASP A 433 8.85 -18.98 9.76
CA ASP A 433 9.02 -20.42 9.73
C ASP A 433 7.99 -21.01 8.74
N TYR A 434 8.43 -21.38 7.54
CA TYR A 434 7.58 -22.01 6.54
C TYR A 434 7.55 -23.53 6.76
N GLU A 435 6.44 -24.05 7.26
CA GLU A 435 6.23 -25.47 7.57
C GLU A 435 5.47 -26.15 6.42
N SER A 436 6.09 -26.25 5.24
CA SER A 436 5.43 -26.63 3.96
C SER A 436 4.59 -25.54 3.31
N GLY A 437 4.51 -24.35 3.92
CA GLY A 437 3.92 -23.17 3.31
C GLY A 437 4.80 -22.59 2.20
N GLY A 438 4.62 -21.31 1.91
CA GLY A 438 5.47 -20.60 0.95
C GLY A 438 4.82 -19.33 0.41
N GLY A 439 5.07 -19.03 -0.86
CA GLY A 439 4.51 -17.87 -1.53
C GLY A 439 5.49 -16.71 -1.61
N THR A 440 5.04 -15.50 -1.29
CA THR A 440 5.82 -14.27 -1.54
C THR A 440 6.20 -13.60 -0.23
N CYS A 441 7.50 -13.42 -0.01
CA CYS A 441 8.06 -12.64 1.10
C CYS A 441 8.83 -11.46 0.51
N ARG A 442 8.24 -10.25 0.56
CA ARG A 442 8.82 -9.07 -0.10
C ARG A 442 8.80 -7.78 0.70
N TRP A 443 9.81 -6.95 0.49
CA TRP A 443 9.95 -5.62 1.09
C TRP A 443 9.88 -5.62 2.63
N ASN A 444 10.19 -6.75 3.25
CA ASN A 444 10.21 -6.86 4.71
C ASN A 444 11.58 -6.48 5.26
N VAL A 445 11.58 -6.07 6.52
CA VAL A 445 12.78 -5.79 7.30
C VAL A 445 12.85 -6.80 8.46
N PHE A 446 13.89 -7.64 8.47
CA PHE A 446 14.18 -8.59 9.53
C PHE A 446 15.36 -8.08 10.35
N GLU A 447 15.21 -7.96 11.66
CA GLU A 447 16.27 -7.43 12.53
C GLU A 447 16.36 -8.19 13.84
N GLY A 448 17.55 -8.73 14.12
CA GLY A 448 17.86 -9.27 15.46
C GLY A 448 16.98 -10.46 15.86
N ASN A 449 16.52 -11.27 14.89
CA ASN A 449 15.89 -12.55 15.22
C ASN A 449 16.92 -13.47 15.89
N ARG A 450 16.46 -14.24 16.87
CA ARG A 450 17.30 -14.92 17.86
C ARG A 450 17.74 -16.31 17.41
N ASP A 451 17.39 -16.68 16.18
CA ASP A 451 17.76 -17.86 15.41
C ASP A 451 17.76 -17.40 13.94
N ASP A 452 16.92 -17.94 13.06
CA ASP A 452 16.89 -17.58 11.65
C ASP A 452 15.98 -16.39 11.35
N ALA A 453 16.26 -15.63 10.29
CA ALA A 453 15.28 -14.66 9.81
C ALA A 453 14.17 -15.32 8.99
N ILE A 454 14.50 -16.30 8.15
CA ILE A 454 13.53 -17.06 7.35
C ILE A 454 13.98 -18.53 7.30
N ASP A 455 13.19 -19.45 7.85
CA ASP A 455 13.38 -20.90 7.76
C ASP A 455 12.38 -21.49 6.74
N LEU A 456 12.86 -22.41 5.90
CA LEU A 456 12.10 -23.09 4.85
C LEU A 456 12.14 -24.60 5.10
N ASP A 457 11.08 -25.10 5.71
CA ASP A 457 10.87 -26.51 6.01
C ASP A 457 9.82 -27.15 5.09
N GLY A 458 10.00 -28.44 4.82
CA GLY A 458 9.03 -29.22 4.08
C GLY A 458 8.95 -28.83 2.59
N PRO A 459 7.89 -29.23 1.86
CA PRO A 459 7.72 -28.95 0.43
C PRO A 459 7.36 -27.48 0.12
N THR A 460 8.27 -26.56 0.44
CA THR A 460 8.10 -25.12 0.22
C THR A 460 8.61 -24.63 -1.14
N ALA A 461 7.82 -23.74 -1.76
CA ALA A 461 8.23 -22.89 -2.87
C ALA A 461 8.03 -21.43 -2.45
N ALA A 462 9.06 -20.60 -2.60
CA ALA A 462 9.05 -19.23 -2.10
C ALA A 462 9.77 -18.26 -3.03
N LEU A 463 9.21 -17.05 -3.14
CA LEU A 463 9.85 -15.87 -3.69
C LEU A 463 10.22 -14.95 -2.52
N ILE A 464 11.50 -14.91 -2.18
CA ILE A 464 12.08 -14.06 -1.14
C ILE A 464 12.80 -12.92 -1.85
N GLU A 465 12.20 -11.74 -1.87
CA GLU A 465 12.64 -10.68 -2.75
C GLU A 465 12.59 -9.28 -2.13
N ASP A 466 13.60 -8.45 -2.44
CA ASP A 466 13.64 -7.05 -2.00
C ASP A 466 13.57 -6.89 -0.46
N ASN A 467 14.01 -7.88 0.32
CA ASN A 467 14.04 -7.82 1.79
C ASN A 467 15.38 -7.32 2.31
N VAL A 468 15.35 -6.78 3.53
CA VAL A 468 16.54 -6.43 4.29
C VAL A 468 16.60 -7.29 5.55
N ILE A 469 17.64 -8.11 5.66
CA ILE A 469 17.86 -9.07 6.75
C ILE A 469 19.15 -8.69 7.48
N ARG A 470 19.04 -8.43 8.79
CA ARG A 470 20.16 -7.95 9.59
C ARG A 470 20.28 -8.67 10.92
N ASN A 471 21.49 -9.12 11.22
CA ASN A 471 21.87 -9.60 12.55
C ASN A 471 20.98 -10.74 13.05
N SER A 472 20.61 -11.68 12.17
CA SER A 472 20.09 -12.98 12.60
C SER A 472 21.14 -13.67 13.47
N ARG A 473 20.70 -14.44 14.47
CA ARG A 473 21.64 -15.11 15.36
C ARG A 473 22.25 -16.35 14.70
N ASP A 474 21.46 -17.13 13.98
CA ASP A 474 21.95 -18.19 13.08
C ASP A 474 21.97 -17.63 11.66
N ASP A 475 21.09 -18.10 10.79
CA ASP A 475 21.15 -17.83 9.37
C ASP A 475 20.31 -16.63 8.96
N GLY A 476 20.74 -16.00 7.86
CA GLY A 476 19.86 -15.06 7.16
C GLY A 476 18.64 -15.78 6.59
N ILE A 477 18.88 -16.88 5.88
CA ILE A 477 17.85 -17.75 5.31
C ILE A 477 18.33 -19.20 5.45
N GLU A 478 17.57 -20.05 6.13
CA GLU A 478 17.81 -21.50 6.19
C GLU A 478 16.87 -22.22 5.20
N ILE A 479 17.39 -23.23 4.50
CA ILE A 479 16.62 -24.02 3.53
C ILE A 479 16.86 -25.50 3.78
N ARG A 480 15.82 -26.19 4.27
CA ARG A 480 15.87 -27.64 4.51
C ARG A 480 15.26 -28.39 3.34
N LEU A 481 16.09 -29.16 2.63
CA LEU A 481 15.69 -29.96 1.46
C LEU A 481 15.01 -31.26 1.89
N HIS A 482 13.96 -31.17 2.70
CA HIS A 482 13.15 -32.30 3.11
C HIS A 482 12.63 -33.09 1.91
N ARG A 483 12.53 -34.42 2.09
CA ARG A 483 12.06 -35.36 1.08
C ARG A 483 10.79 -34.85 0.40
N TYR A 484 10.83 -34.74 -0.92
CA TYR A 484 9.69 -34.34 -1.72
C TYR A 484 9.72 -35.02 -3.08
N SER A 485 8.55 -35.42 -3.57
CA SER A 485 8.37 -35.96 -4.93
C SER A 485 7.08 -35.38 -5.50
N GLY A 486 7.19 -34.65 -6.61
CA GLY A 486 6.10 -33.88 -7.19
C GLY A 486 6.58 -32.96 -8.31
N PRO A 487 5.77 -31.96 -8.72
CA PRO A 487 6.25 -30.89 -9.59
C PRO A 487 7.44 -30.16 -8.95
N THR A 488 8.43 -29.77 -9.76
CA THR A 488 9.60 -29.03 -9.27
C THR A 488 9.19 -27.79 -8.50
N LEU A 489 9.67 -27.69 -7.26
CA LEU A 489 9.49 -26.52 -6.41
C LEU A 489 10.59 -25.50 -6.70
N GLU A 490 10.21 -24.23 -6.84
CA GLU A 490 11.11 -23.13 -7.13
C GLU A 490 11.31 -22.27 -5.88
N ILE A 491 12.56 -22.08 -5.48
CA ILE A 491 12.96 -21.15 -4.41
C ILE A 491 13.77 -20.04 -5.07
N THR A 492 13.23 -18.84 -5.11
CA THR A 492 13.89 -17.67 -5.68
C THR A 492 14.20 -16.66 -4.58
N ILE A 493 15.48 -16.40 -4.37
CA ILE A 493 16.01 -15.43 -3.43
C ILE A 493 16.68 -14.35 -4.25
N ARG A 494 16.07 -13.17 -4.34
CA ARG A 494 16.62 -12.10 -5.18
C ARG A 494 16.52 -10.70 -4.65
N ARG A 495 17.53 -9.88 -4.93
CA ARG A 495 17.58 -8.46 -4.53
C ARG A 495 17.43 -8.23 -3.02
N ASN A 496 17.84 -9.20 -2.21
CA ASN A 496 17.88 -9.05 -0.76
C ASN A 496 19.23 -8.48 -0.33
N THR A 497 19.22 -7.76 0.80
CA THR A 497 20.42 -7.39 1.55
C THR A 497 20.45 -8.22 2.83
N ILE A 498 21.41 -9.14 2.93
CA ILE A 498 21.58 -10.05 4.07
C ILE A 498 22.91 -9.72 4.74
N THR A 499 22.86 -9.30 6.01
CA THR A 499 24.06 -8.78 6.69
C THR A 499 24.17 -9.23 8.12
N GLY A 500 25.40 -9.60 8.53
CA GLY A 500 25.74 -9.82 9.94
C GLY A 500 25.09 -11.06 10.56
N SER A 501 24.77 -12.09 9.76
CA SER A 501 24.29 -13.38 10.28
C SER A 501 25.35 -14.03 11.18
N GLY A 502 24.91 -14.66 12.27
CA GLY A 502 25.81 -15.31 13.22
C GLY A 502 26.30 -16.69 12.79
N GLU A 503 25.65 -17.33 11.81
CA GLU A 503 26.17 -18.45 11.01
C GLU A 503 26.26 -18.03 9.53
N ASP A 504 25.44 -18.59 8.64
CA ASP A 504 25.48 -18.35 7.21
C ASP A 504 24.56 -17.19 6.77
N GLY A 505 24.91 -16.55 5.66
CA GLY A 505 23.97 -15.65 4.98
C GLY A 505 22.76 -16.41 4.45
N ILE A 506 23.02 -17.53 3.78
CA ILE A 506 22.02 -18.49 3.31
C ILE A 506 22.58 -19.90 3.55
N GLN A 507 21.87 -20.75 4.29
CA GLN A 507 22.24 -22.14 4.46
C GLN A 507 21.31 -23.06 3.65
N ILE A 508 21.89 -24.07 3.01
CA ILE A 508 21.15 -25.11 2.28
C ILE A 508 21.52 -26.47 2.83
N ILE A 509 20.54 -27.18 3.38
CA ILE A 509 20.75 -28.45 4.07
C ILE A 509 20.07 -29.58 3.29
N ASP A 510 20.87 -30.50 2.78
CA ASP A 510 20.39 -31.72 2.12
C ASP A 510 20.11 -32.85 3.12
N TYR A 511 19.19 -33.72 2.72
CA TYR A 511 18.82 -34.94 3.41
C TYR A 511 19.09 -36.15 2.49
N ARG A 512 19.00 -37.37 3.02
CA ARG A 512 19.38 -38.57 2.24
C ARG A 512 18.53 -38.84 1.00
N ASP A 513 17.33 -38.29 0.95
CA ASP A 513 16.39 -38.49 -0.15
C ASP A 513 16.46 -37.28 -1.08
N LEU A 514 16.55 -37.53 -2.39
CA LEU A 514 16.51 -36.47 -3.41
C LEU A 514 15.23 -35.64 -3.30
N SER A 515 15.36 -34.37 -3.65
CA SER A 515 14.27 -33.44 -3.60
C SER A 515 14.15 -32.67 -4.93
N ASP A 516 12.95 -32.63 -5.50
CA ASP A 516 12.71 -31.98 -6.79
C ASP A 516 12.61 -30.45 -6.60
N ARG A 517 13.76 -29.79 -6.36
CA ARG A 517 13.88 -28.34 -6.14
C ARG A 517 14.87 -27.67 -7.09
N VAL A 518 14.56 -26.42 -7.46
CA VAL A 518 15.47 -25.49 -8.13
C VAL A 518 15.60 -24.24 -7.27
N ILE A 519 16.84 -23.84 -7.02
CA ILE A 519 17.17 -22.70 -6.16
C ILE A 519 17.82 -21.62 -7.01
N ARG A 520 17.25 -20.42 -7.00
CA ARG A 520 17.77 -19.25 -7.73
C ARG A 520 18.15 -18.16 -6.74
N ILE A 521 19.45 -17.91 -6.60
CA ILE A 521 20.02 -16.87 -5.76
C ILE A 521 20.56 -15.79 -6.69
N GLU A 522 19.86 -14.67 -6.80
CA GLU A 522 20.14 -13.65 -7.81
C GLU A 522 20.18 -12.22 -7.25
N ARG A 523 21.24 -11.47 -7.55
CA ARG A 523 21.31 -10.03 -7.21
C ARG A 523 21.18 -9.71 -5.72
N ASN A 524 21.64 -10.62 -4.86
CA ASN A 524 21.69 -10.37 -3.42
C ASN A 524 23.05 -9.78 -3.01
N VAL A 525 23.02 -8.89 -2.02
CA VAL A 525 24.20 -8.50 -1.24
C VAL A 525 24.19 -9.35 0.02
N ILE A 526 25.21 -10.17 0.22
CA ILE A 526 25.36 -11.05 1.38
C ILE A 526 26.70 -10.72 2.04
N ALA A 527 26.66 -10.10 3.21
CA ALA A 527 27.86 -9.55 3.82
C ALA A 527 28.00 -9.84 5.31
N ASP A 528 29.25 -9.94 5.74
CA ASP A 528 29.65 -10.02 7.15
C ASP A 528 28.98 -11.17 7.93
N SER A 529 28.59 -12.26 7.25
CA SER A 529 28.20 -13.51 7.90
C SER A 529 29.41 -14.16 8.56
N VAL A 530 29.24 -14.66 9.78
CA VAL A 530 30.33 -15.25 10.57
C VAL A 530 30.91 -16.49 9.87
N ASP A 531 30.05 -17.38 9.37
CA ASP A 531 30.46 -18.62 8.73
C ASP A 531 30.56 -18.46 7.21
N ALA A 532 29.55 -18.80 6.41
CA ALA A 532 29.59 -18.64 4.96
C ALA A 532 28.59 -17.58 4.46
N GLY A 533 28.89 -16.96 3.32
CA GLY A 533 27.85 -16.21 2.60
C GLY A 533 26.76 -17.16 2.13
N ILE A 534 27.15 -18.31 1.60
CA ILE A 534 26.26 -19.42 1.26
C ILE A 534 26.90 -20.74 1.73
N GLY A 535 26.31 -21.35 2.75
CA GLY A 535 26.73 -22.62 3.33
C GLY A 535 25.92 -23.78 2.77
N MET A 536 26.55 -24.96 2.61
CA MET A 536 25.84 -26.16 2.16
C MET A 536 26.25 -27.40 2.96
N MET A 537 25.24 -28.04 3.54
CA MET A 537 25.37 -29.19 4.43
C MET A 537 24.55 -30.40 3.95
N ASP A 538 24.89 -31.58 4.45
CA ASP A 538 24.24 -32.86 4.13
C ASP A 538 23.88 -33.65 5.38
N ASP A 539 23.06 -34.69 5.19
CA ASP A 539 22.58 -35.59 6.25
C ASP A 539 21.80 -34.87 7.37
N GLY A 540 21.19 -33.71 7.08
CA GLY A 540 20.45 -32.90 8.06
C GLY A 540 21.33 -32.26 9.13
N VAL A 541 22.63 -32.06 8.85
CA VAL A 541 23.53 -31.33 9.75
C VAL A 541 23.33 -29.83 9.54
N THR A 542 22.96 -29.11 10.59
CA THR A 542 22.75 -27.65 10.56
C THR A 542 24.03 -26.88 10.86
N THR A 543 24.88 -27.37 11.78
CA THR A 543 26.14 -26.67 12.10
C THR A 543 27.12 -26.70 10.91
N GLU A 544 27.43 -25.54 10.36
CA GLU A 544 28.43 -25.39 9.29
C GLU A 544 29.82 -25.82 9.80
N ASP A 545 30.45 -26.75 9.07
CA ASP A 545 31.82 -27.22 9.31
C ASP A 545 32.75 -27.02 8.11
N PHE A 546 32.24 -26.25 7.15
CA PHE A 546 32.80 -25.89 5.87
C PHE A 546 33.11 -27.12 5.00
N ARG A 547 32.53 -28.31 5.25
CA ARG A 547 32.81 -29.47 4.39
C ARG A 547 32.40 -29.21 2.94
N GLY A 548 31.42 -28.35 2.70
CA GLY A 548 30.85 -28.08 1.39
C GLY A 548 30.20 -29.33 0.79
N ALA A 549 28.97 -29.59 1.22
CA ALA A 549 28.22 -30.78 0.83
C ALA A 549 27.92 -30.83 -0.68
N PRO A 550 27.88 -32.02 -1.29
CA PRO A 550 27.63 -32.19 -2.71
C PRO A 550 26.13 -32.15 -3.05
N ILE A 551 25.45 -31.03 -2.79
CA ILE A 551 24.02 -30.85 -3.06
C ILE A 551 23.71 -31.15 -4.55
N PRO A 552 22.83 -32.11 -4.88
CA PRO A 552 22.50 -32.50 -6.25
C PRO A 552 21.46 -31.60 -6.93
N GLU A 553 20.63 -30.89 -6.15
CA GLU A 553 19.65 -29.93 -6.62
C GLU A 553 20.30 -28.83 -7.47
N ARG A 554 19.53 -28.30 -8.43
CA ARG A 554 20.03 -27.24 -9.31
C ARG A 554 20.06 -25.92 -8.55
N ILE A 555 21.25 -25.32 -8.46
CA ILE A 555 21.44 -24.03 -7.81
C ILE A 555 22.00 -23.03 -8.82
N TYR A 556 21.32 -21.90 -8.97
CA TYR A 556 21.77 -20.77 -9.77
C TYR A 556 22.27 -19.66 -8.85
N LEU A 557 23.52 -19.27 -9.01
CA LEU A 557 24.13 -18.16 -8.29
C LEU A 557 24.49 -17.06 -9.29
N LEU A 558 23.60 -16.09 -9.47
CA LEU A 558 23.67 -15.12 -10.56
C LEU A 558 23.81 -13.70 -10.04
N ASN A 559 24.84 -12.97 -10.46
CA ASN A 559 24.95 -11.55 -10.18
C ASN A 559 24.87 -11.21 -8.67
N ASN A 560 25.46 -11.98 -7.76
CA ASN A 560 25.46 -11.67 -6.32
C ASN A 560 26.75 -10.98 -5.90
N THR A 561 26.72 -10.25 -4.78
CA THR A 561 27.90 -9.68 -4.12
C THR A 561 28.04 -10.27 -2.73
N LEU A 562 29.06 -11.10 -2.56
CA LEU A 562 29.41 -11.75 -1.29
C LEU A 562 30.62 -11.02 -0.70
N LEU A 563 30.45 -10.39 0.46
CA LEU A 563 31.42 -9.46 1.03
C LEU A 563 31.80 -9.85 2.47
N ASN A 564 33.08 -10.11 2.71
CA ASN A 564 33.67 -10.30 4.05
C ASN A 564 33.03 -11.40 4.90
N ASN A 565 32.35 -12.38 4.29
CA ASN A 565 31.88 -13.56 4.99
C ASN A 565 33.06 -14.48 5.34
N GLY A 566 33.00 -15.30 6.39
CA GLY A 566 34.07 -16.25 6.72
C GLY A 566 34.50 -17.11 5.52
N HIS A 567 33.54 -17.74 4.85
CA HIS A 567 33.65 -18.35 3.54
C HIS A 567 32.69 -17.67 2.55
N GLY A 568 33.03 -17.68 1.26
CA GLY A 568 32.10 -17.17 0.24
C GLY A 568 30.97 -18.16 -0.01
N VAL A 569 31.27 -19.26 -0.69
CA VAL A 569 30.35 -20.38 -0.95
C VAL A 569 31.02 -21.70 -0.60
N THR A 570 30.34 -22.54 0.19
CA THR A 570 30.75 -23.93 0.46
C THR A 570 29.80 -24.90 -0.24
N GLY A 571 30.34 -25.88 -0.96
CA GLY A 571 29.56 -27.00 -1.52
C GLY A 571 28.90 -26.77 -2.87
N GLY A 572 28.01 -27.71 -3.21
CA GLY A 572 27.29 -27.79 -4.48
C GLY A 572 27.91 -28.79 -5.47
N SER A 573 27.09 -29.70 -5.97
CA SER A 573 27.45 -30.62 -7.06
C SER A 573 26.76 -30.29 -8.40
N ASN A 574 25.81 -29.36 -8.40
CA ASN A 574 25.03 -28.89 -9.56
C ASN A 574 24.77 -27.37 -9.48
N LEU A 575 25.80 -26.61 -9.07
CA LEU A 575 25.77 -25.16 -8.89
C LEU A 575 26.33 -24.42 -10.11
N ILE A 576 25.61 -23.42 -10.61
CA ILE A 576 26.05 -22.57 -11.71
C ILE A 576 26.22 -21.13 -11.24
N ALA A 577 27.48 -20.69 -11.08
CA ALA A 577 27.82 -19.35 -10.61
C ALA A 577 28.30 -18.46 -11.76
N VAL A 578 27.54 -17.40 -12.05
CA VAL A 578 27.82 -16.45 -13.14
C VAL A 578 27.66 -15.01 -12.67
N ASN A 579 28.57 -14.13 -13.11
CA ASN A 579 28.53 -12.68 -12.87
C ASN A 579 28.63 -12.23 -11.40
N ASN A 580 29.10 -13.07 -10.47
CA ASN A 580 29.17 -12.72 -9.04
C ASN A 580 30.47 -11.97 -8.69
N ILE A 581 30.42 -11.25 -7.57
CA ILE A 581 31.57 -10.65 -6.88
C ILE A 581 31.77 -11.38 -5.55
N LEU A 582 32.97 -11.88 -5.29
CA LEU A 582 33.33 -12.56 -4.04
C LEU A 582 34.58 -11.90 -3.42
N VAL A 583 34.39 -11.24 -2.28
CA VAL A 583 35.39 -10.36 -1.70
C VAL A 583 35.62 -10.65 -0.22
N GLY A 584 36.87 -10.65 0.21
CA GLY A 584 37.25 -10.54 1.62
C GLY A 584 37.05 -11.78 2.48
N SER A 585 36.67 -12.94 1.92
CA SER A 585 36.52 -14.18 2.67
C SER A 585 37.84 -14.89 2.95
N GLU A 586 37.91 -15.72 3.99
CA GLU A 586 39.07 -16.59 4.20
C GLU A 586 39.26 -17.54 3.01
N LEU A 587 38.15 -18.10 2.52
CA LEU A 587 38.08 -18.91 1.32
C LEU A 587 36.79 -18.61 0.55
N ALA A 588 36.92 -18.04 -0.66
CA ALA A 588 35.75 -17.60 -1.43
C ALA A 588 34.93 -18.76 -2.01
N LEU A 589 35.55 -19.87 -2.42
CA LEU A 589 34.83 -21.04 -2.94
C LEU A 589 35.45 -22.33 -2.43
N LYS A 590 34.64 -23.23 -1.88
CA LYS A 590 35.10 -24.54 -1.40
C LYS A 590 34.21 -25.65 -1.93
N ASN A 591 34.79 -26.65 -2.57
CA ASN A 591 34.09 -27.88 -3.00
C ASN A 591 32.88 -27.68 -3.93
N VAL A 592 32.84 -26.58 -4.70
CA VAL A 592 31.88 -26.34 -5.79
C VAL A 592 32.25 -27.19 -7.01
N ARG A 593 31.84 -28.46 -7.01
CA ARG A 593 32.39 -29.52 -7.90
C ARG A 593 31.28 -30.27 -8.65
N GLY A 594 31.60 -31.43 -9.21
CA GLY A 594 30.64 -32.25 -9.94
C GLY A 594 30.24 -31.61 -11.26
N ASP A 595 28.93 -31.44 -11.44
CA ASP A 595 28.31 -30.80 -12.60
C ASP A 595 28.25 -29.27 -12.50
N SER A 596 28.78 -28.71 -11.42
CA SER A 596 28.90 -27.27 -11.19
C SER A 596 29.86 -26.57 -12.15
N ILE A 597 29.64 -25.27 -12.38
CA ILE A 597 30.53 -24.37 -13.12
C ILE A 597 30.56 -22.98 -12.48
N VAL A 598 31.75 -22.39 -12.40
CA VAL A 598 31.96 -21.02 -11.93
C VAL A 598 32.63 -20.22 -13.06
N ALA A 599 31.89 -19.32 -13.71
CA ALA A 599 32.36 -18.55 -14.87
C ALA A 599 31.99 -17.07 -14.77
N HIS A 600 32.85 -16.18 -15.27
CA HIS A 600 32.59 -14.72 -15.27
C HIS A 600 32.38 -14.13 -13.88
N ASN A 601 33.14 -14.60 -12.88
CA ASN A 601 33.06 -14.06 -11.52
C ASN A 601 34.33 -13.26 -11.20
N LEU A 602 34.20 -12.28 -10.31
CA LEU A 602 35.30 -11.48 -9.79
C LEU A 602 35.66 -11.91 -8.36
N PHE A 603 36.95 -12.05 -8.10
CA PHE A 603 37.51 -12.40 -6.80
C PHE A 603 38.50 -11.33 -6.35
N TRP A 604 38.41 -10.88 -5.10
CA TRP A 604 39.35 -9.91 -4.55
C TRP A 604 39.52 -10.00 -3.05
N GLY A 605 40.73 -9.76 -2.55
CA GLY A 605 40.98 -9.66 -1.12
C GLY A 605 40.75 -10.92 -0.30
N ASN A 606 40.42 -12.06 -0.93
CA ASN A 606 40.21 -13.33 -0.22
C ASN A 606 41.55 -13.94 0.24
N GLY A 607 41.53 -14.67 1.34
CA GLY A 607 42.69 -15.48 1.77
C GLY A 607 43.06 -16.53 0.71
N THR A 608 42.06 -17.24 0.20
CA THR A 608 42.14 -18.12 -0.97
C THR A 608 40.91 -17.93 -1.85
N ASN A 609 41.09 -17.76 -3.17
CA ASN A 609 39.95 -17.54 -4.07
C ASN A 609 39.11 -18.82 -4.28
N TYR A 610 39.74 -19.99 -4.31
CA TYR A 610 39.01 -21.24 -4.47
C TYR A 610 39.84 -22.48 -4.08
N GLN A 611 39.16 -23.50 -3.56
CA GLN A 611 39.69 -24.82 -3.25
C GLN A 611 38.70 -25.89 -3.75
N ASN A 612 39.17 -26.82 -4.58
CA ASN A 612 38.34 -27.88 -5.17
C ASN A 612 37.07 -27.37 -5.89
N ALA A 613 37.18 -26.27 -6.63
CA ALA A 613 36.06 -25.67 -7.34
C ALA A 613 36.27 -25.70 -8.87
N ASN A 614 35.19 -25.93 -9.61
CA ASN A 614 35.17 -25.94 -11.08
C ASN A 614 35.18 -24.51 -11.67
N VAL A 615 36.27 -23.78 -11.46
CA VAL A 615 36.43 -22.40 -11.93
C VAL A 615 36.94 -22.35 -13.38
N ALA A 616 36.20 -21.66 -14.24
CA ALA A 616 36.63 -21.35 -15.61
C ALA A 616 37.69 -20.25 -15.59
N ALA A 617 38.96 -20.64 -15.52
CA ALA A 617 40.09 -19.71 -15.41
C ALA A 617 40.16 -18.63 -16.51
N THR A 618 39.58 -18.87 -17.68
CA THR A 618 39.55 -17.90 -18.80
C THR A 618 38.59 -16.73 -18.58
N SER A 619 37.62 -16.87 -17.67
CA SER A 619 36.63 -15.83 -17.37
C SER A 619 36.65 -15.34 -15.92
N ALA A 620 37.49 -15.94 -15.06
CA ALA A 620 37.71 -15.44 -13.71
C ALA A 620 38.48 -14.11 -13.72
N ILE A 621 37.99 -13.12 -12.99
CA ILE A 621 38.61 -11.80 -12.83
C ILE A 621 39.18 -11.70 -11.42
N VAL A 622 40.43 -11.21 -11.30
CA VAL A 622 41.07 -10.97 -10.00
C VAL A 622 41.50 -9.50 -9.94
N ALA A 623 40.65 -8.65 -9.38
CA ALA A 623 40.87 -7.21 -9.28
C ALA A 623 39.96 -6.58 -8.23
N ASP A 624 40.38 -5.47 -7.62
CA ASP A 624 39.58 -4.72 -6.66
C ASP A 624 38.29 -4.21 -7.30
N PRO A 625 37.09 -4.63 -6.85
CA PRO A 625 35.84 -4.17 -7.43
C PRO A 625 35.48 -2.73 -7.05
N LEU A 626 36.25 -2.06 -6.18
CA LEU A 626 36.01 -0.68 -5.75
C LEU A 626 34.59 -0.50 -5.19
N LEU A 627 34.18 -1.36 -4.26
CA LEU A 627 32.87 -1.28 -3.60
C LEU A 627 32.83 -0.13 -2.58
N ASP A 628 31.65 0.44 -2.35
CA ASP A 628 31.35 1.21 -1.13
C ASP A 628 30.77 0.32 -0.02
N ASP A 629 30.40 0.94 1.10
CA ASP A 629 29.95 0.24 2.31
C ASP A 629 28.60 -0.47 2.10
N ASP A 630 27.81 -0.06 1.10
CA ASP A 630 26.54 -0.70 0.71
C ASP A 630 26.74 -1.76 -0.38
N GLY A 631 27.98 -2.05 -0.78
CA GLY A 631 28.30 -2.99 -1.84
C GLY A 631 28.02 -2.45 -3.26
N ARG A 632 27.94 -1.13 -3.45
CA ARG A 632 27.82 -0.53 -4.79
C ARG A 632 29.17 -0.28 -5.44
N LEU A 633 29.21 -0.44 -6.76
CA LEU A 633 30.41 -0.19 -7.57
C LEU A 633 30.72 1.30 -7.68
N ARG A 634 31.94 1.70 -7.33
CA ARG A 634 32.43 3.08 -7.53
C ARG A 634 32.90 3.29 -8.98
N PRO A 635 32.89 4.55 -9.48
CA PRO A 635 33.39 4.87 -10.81
C PRO A 635 34.81 4.34 -11.06
N GLY A 636 35.01 3.69 -12.22
CA GLY A 636 36.28 3.08 -12.61
C GLY A 636 36.48 1.65 -12.12
N SER A 637 35.48 1.07 -11.45
CA SER A 637 35.51 -0.33 -11.03
C SER A 637 35.76 -1.28 -12.22
N PRO A 638 36.62 -2.31 -12.04
CA PRO A 638 36.82 -3.38 -13.01
C PRO A 638 35.67 -4.39 -13.04
N ALA A 639 34.55 -4.13 -12.34
CA ALA A 639 33.32 -4.91 -12.44
C ALA A 639 32.29 -4.30 -13.41
N ILE A 640 32.45 -3.02 -13.76
CA ILE A 640 31.49 -2.28 -14.60
C ILE A 640 31.59 -2.74 -16.07
N ASP A 641 30.46 -3.10 -16.68
CA ASP A 641 30.34 -3.65 -18.03
C ASP A 641 31.16 -4.94 -18.25
N ARG A 642 31.31 -5.78 -17.22
CA ARG A 642 32.18 -6.98 -17.26
C ARG A 642 31.47 -8.32 -17.13
N GLY A 643 30.18 -8.32 -16.80
CA GLY A 643 29.35 -9.51 -16.83
C GLY A 643 29.03 -9.99 -18.24
N VAL A 644 28.34 -11.12 -18.32
CA VAL A 644 27.74 -11.63 -19.55
C VAL A 644 26.23 -11.50 -19.50
N ALA A 645 25.63 -11.05 -20.60
CA ALA A 645 24.17 -10.96 -20.75
C ALA A 645 23.53 -12.30 -21.15
N SER A 646 24.31 -13.29 -21.58
CA SER A 646 23.80 -14.64 -21.80
C SER A 646 24.84 -15.71 -21.43
N PHE A 647 24.37 -16.82 -20.87
CA PHE A 647 25.22 -17.95 -20.52
C PHE A 647 24.46 -19.27 -20.72
N THR A 648 25.11 -20.23 -21.39
CA THR A 648 24.59 -21.58 -21.62
C THR A 648 25.50 -22.59 -20.96
N TRP A 649 24.92 -23.51 -20.19
CA TRP A 649 25.65 -24.62 -19.59
C TRP A 649 25.00 -25.94 -19.99
N LYS A 650 25.81 -26.86 -20.55
CA LYS A 650 25.34 -28.19 -21.00
C LYS A 650 24.09 -28.16 -21.90
N GLY A 651 23.93 -27.11 -22.71
CA GLY A 651 22.80 -26.95 -23.63
C GLY A 651 21.57 -26.25 -23.04
N GLU A 652 21.61 -25.86 -21.77
CA GLU A 652 20.56 -25.12 -21.07
C GLU A 652 20.91 -23.64 -20.96
N ALA A 653 19.94 -22.76 -21.25
CA ALA A 653 20.08 -21.32 -21.04
C ALA A 653 19.96 -21.03 -19.54
N VAL A 654 21.04 -20.56 -18.93
CA VAL A 654 21.12 -20.27 -17.49
C VAL A 654 20.79 -18.81 -17.19
N LEU A 655 21.26 -17.93 -18.07
CA LEU A 655 21.13 -16.49 -17.98
C LEU A 655 20.88 -15.97 -19.40
N ASP A 656 19.89 -15.09 -19.55
CA ASP A 656 19.50 -14.47 -20.83
C ASP A 656 18.88 -13.08 -20.56
N TYR A 657 19.72 -12.12 -20.21
CA TYR A 657 19.36 -10.74 -19.98
C TYR A 657 19.20 -9.98 -21.30
N SER A 658 18.09 -9.26 -21.41
CA SER A 658 17.88 -8.26 -22.43
C SER A 658 18.66 -6.97 -22.13
N PRO A 659 18.91 -6.11 -23.13
CA PRO A 659 19.50 -4.79 -22.90
C PRO A 659 18.67 -3.85 -21.98
N ALA A 660 17.46 -4.25 -21.57
CA ALA A 660 16.66 -3.50 -20.59
C ALA A 660 17.01 -3.88 -19.14
N ASP A 661 17.70 -5.02 -18.92
CA ASP A 661 17.98 -5.57 -17.58
C ASP A 661 19.31 -5.09 -16.98
N TYR A 662 20.07 -4.28 -17.72
CA TYR A 662 21.35 -3.72 -17.30
C TYR A 662 21.63 -2.38 -17.99
N TRP A 663 22.58 -1.63 -17.45
CA TRP A 663 23.05 -0.40 -18.07
C TRP A 663 24.39 -0.61 -18.77
N GLY A 664 24.65 0.14 -19.84
CA GLY A 664 25.95 0.12 -20.51
C GLY A 664 26.10 -0.95 -21.61
N LYS A 665 27.28 -1.55 -21.73
CA LYS A 665 27.64 -2.50 -22.79
C LYS A 665 27.36 -3.95 -22.43
N ALA A 666 27.32 -4.26 -21.15
CA ALA A 666 27.05 -5.57 -20.60
C ALA A 666 26.60 -5.39 -19.13
N PRO A 667 25.95 -6.40 -18.51
CA PRO A 667 25.69 -6.35 -17.08
C PRO A 667 26.96 -6.08 -16.28
N ASP A 668 26.81 -5.32 -15.20
CA ASP A 668 27.87 -5.23 -14.22
C ASP A 668 28.01 -6.58 -13.48
N LEU A 669 29.20 -6.87 -12.97
CA LEU A 669 29.34 -7.98 -12.02
C LEU A 669 28.77 -7.57 -10.67
N GLY A 670 28.21 -8.52 -9.94
CA GLY A 670 27.64 -8.29 -8.63
C GLY A 670 26.15 -7.93 -8.66
N ALA A 671 25.66 -7.56 -7.48
CA ALA A 671 24.24 -7.40 -7.18
C ALA A 671 23.63 -6.13 -7.74
N LEU A 672 24.40 -5.06 -7.70
CA LEU A 672 23.94 -3.71 -7.97
C LEU A 672 24.64 -3.17 -9.22
N GLU A 673 23.85 -2.78 -10.22
CA GLU A 673 24.36 -2.01 -11.35
C GLU A 673 24.88 -0.66 -10.86
N ALA A 674 26.01 -0.20 -11.42
CA ALA A 674 26.66 1.05 -11.06
C ALA A 674 25.82 2.29 -11.43
N HIS A 675 24.84 2.14 -12.31
CA HIS A 675 23.96 3.23 -12.71
C HIS A 675 22.68 3.29 -11.85
N PRO A 676 22.42 4.41 -11.13
CA PRO A 676 21.39 4.47 -10.10
C PRO A 676 19.95 4.31 -10.59
N LEU A 677 19.65 4.65 -11.86
CA LEU A 677 18.28 4.58 -12.39
C LEU A 677 17.71 3.15 -12.47
N LEU A 678 18.53 2.11 -12.66
CA LEU A 678 18.06 0.72 -12.62
C LEU A 678 17.96 0.18 -11.18
N SER A 679 18.79 0.72 -10.26
CA SER A 679 18.68 0.42 -8.83
C SER A 679 17.48 1.07 -8.14
N LEU A 680 16.86 2.09 -8.75
CA LEU A 680 15.70 2.83 -8.22
C LEU A 680 14.36 2.40 -8.86
N LEU A 681 14.36 1.73 -10.01
CA LEU A 681 13.13 1.30 -10.72
C LEU A 681 12.32 0.20 -9.99
N HIS A 682 12.74 -0.21 -8.79
CA HIS A 682 12.17 -1.36 -8.07
C HIS A 682 11.83 -1.03 -6.59
N VAL A 683 11.84 0.26 -6.22
CA VAL A 683 11.58 0.75 -4.85
C VAL A 683 10.21 1.45 -4.72
N ASP A 684 9.39 1.45 -5.78
CA ASP A 684 8.04 2.04 -5.75
C ASP A 684 6.97 1.04 -5.30
#